data_AF-A0A8H5T8G7-F1
#
_entry.id   AF-A0A8H5T8G7-F1
#
_cell.length_a   1.000
_cell.length_b   1.000
_cell.length_c   1.000
_cell.angle_alpha   90.00
_cell.angle_beta   90.00
_cell.angle_gamma   90.00
#
_symmetry.space_group_name_H-M   'P 1'
#
loop_
_entity.id
_entity.type
_entity.pdbx_description
1 polymer ?
#
loop_
_entity_poly.entity_id
_entity_poly.type
_entity_poly.pdbx_seq_one_letter_code
_entity_poly.pdbx_strand_id
1 'polypeptide(L)'
;MRFYRSLILLAQLVTGVQSHLSLKSYARQSGDLSVSLVVVAGKATEVKAILTNNGSGDLSLLSIGTILDERPVEKVKLVNEHGEVVPFMGIRLSLGYDGLRSKDFAHLSPGSSVFRTVDLSTVYDLKPGTYSVYAEGSIPSVSRQTKESASLSFRSKSISIKIDKTSSAVVKQKGSKRTIIDGDGCTSEQLKATADGVKNCEILARAAAADASDVHSARFVEYFKSNETATREHVTGRLLAVADECATSDSGNTRVSCHDEWGYCESDGPLLAYTTWVNGYITMCPLFYETRPPLPEICHKQDHATTTIHEMTHARPVYEQEVSTQDYAYGYENSTALDPLSCLYNADQYSLYANARKKASYSITAFGHDAPRLRQILTRIAFADTTPSSTAVLKSALALASFHRDDAADVTARYKVAALSKLAESTQGSIGITESASHVAAGIVLCTLEVQQNSMKSSHWLWYVCGATKIAKNARMDEIKGDQDVTALVGWIHYCNTVSRFSLRHWQPNITLDQIKASDIGFDEFHPAVCGHGQPESLEGKPHEILHLLSEVFNGVVASSDPHHSTKEYRNQLYHLESKLRHLGENASNAHAHAVTETPDAIFSLVIELYRLSTLIYLRRASLGILPTDKEFMVWVAQAFALLEQLPTCQWPLPLLIFGCEAQSDEQRRTIVDIIHRTIGNQQGKNIATAKRVIETIWIQTDLASGYLDYVHKLGVIISSTQKSVPAFI
;
A
#
# COMPACT_ATOMS: atom_id res chain seq x y z
N MET A 1 -15.03 61.04 3.33
CA MET A 1 -14.06 60.10 2.73
C MET A 1 -14.20 58.79 3.49
N ARG A 2 -14.88 57.78 2.91
CA ARG A 2 -14.28 56.56 2.31
C ARG A 2 -13.35 55.88 3.34
N PHE A 3 -13.76 54.83 4.04
CA PHE A 3 -13.75 53.45 3.57
C PHE A 3 -14.62 52.58 4.52
N TYR A 4 -15.87 52.32 4.19
CA TYR A 4 -16.71 51.25 4.77
C TYR A 4 -17.95 51.13 3.89
N ARG A 5 -17.83 50.44 2.74
CA ARG A 5 -18.92 50.04 1.82
C ARG A 5 -18.33 49.23 0.66
N SER A 6 -18.10 47.93 0.86
CA SER A 6 -17.89 46.95 -0.23
C SER A 6 -18.10 45.49 0.24
N LEU A 7 -18.88 45.24 1.29
CA LEU A 7 -19.05 43.89 1.88
C LEU A 7 -20.48 43.33 1.77
N ILE A 8 -21.37 43.95 1.00
CA ILE A 8 -22.74 43.44 0.79
C ILE A 8 -23.18 43.85 -0.62
N LEU A 9 -22.99 42.97 -1.62
CA LEU A 9 -23.76 42.84 -2.87
C LEU A 9 -23.01 41.93 -3.86
N LEU A 10 -23.15 40.61 -3.66
CA LEU A 10 -23.09 39.60 -4.73
C LEU A 10 -23.65 38.24 -4.24
N ALA A 11 -24.63 38.29 -3.33
CA ALA A 11 -25.54 37.19 -3.04
C ALA A 11 -26.88 37.54 -3.67
N GLN A 12 -27.04 37.24 -4.97
CA GLN A 12 -28.30 37.03 -5.70
C GLN A 12 -28.01 37.02 -7.22
N LEU A 13 -27.65 35.84 -7.72
CA LEU A 13 -27.95 35.35 -9.06
C LEU A 13 -27.87 33.81 -8.99
N VAL A 14 -28.67 33.24 -8.08
CA VAL A 14 -29.02 31.82 -8.07
C VAL A 14 -30.42 31.73 -8.66
N THR A 15 -30.50 31.64 -9.97
CA THR A 15 -31.61 31.03 -10.71
C THR A 15 -31.16 30.76 -12.15
N GLY A 16 -31.15 29.49 -12.52
CA GLY A 16 -31.35 29.06 -13.91
C GLY A 16 -30.16 29.20 -14.85
N VAL A 17 -29.14 28.37 -14.68
CA VAL A 17 -28.41 27.81 -15.84
C VAL A 17 -28.33 26.31 -15.64
N GLN A 18 -29.37 25.61 -16.09
CA GLN A 18 -29.23 24.23 -16.56
C GLN A 18 -28.26 24.29 -17.75
N SER A 19 -26.98 24.08 -17.48
CA SER A 19 -26.02 23.78 -18.54
C SER A 19 -26.36 22.38 -19.06
N HIS A 20 -27.23 22.35 -20.08
CA HIS A 20 -27.24 21.30 -21.08
C HIS A 20 -25.83 21.23 -21.69
N LEU A 21 -24.93 20.47 -21.08
CA LEU A 21 -23.73 19.98 -21.73
C LEU A 21 -24.18 18.94 -22.74
N SER A 22 -24.44 19.43 -23.96
CA SER A 22 -24.53 18.60 -25.14
C SER A 22 -23.17 17.94 -25.38
N LEU A 23 -22.97 16.74 -24.82
CA LEU A 23 -21.83 15.88 -25.11
C LEU A 23 -21.87 15.46 -26.59
N LYS A 24 -21.16 16.21 -27.43
CA LYS A 24 -20.65 15.73 -28.72
C LYS A 24 -19.16 15.41 -28.53
N SER A 25 -18.85 14.23 -28.00
CA SER A 25 -17.53 13.62 -28.17
C SER A 25 -17.66 12.50 -29.21
N TYR A 26 -17.11 12.74 -30.40
CA TYR A 26 -16.95 11.69 -31.42
C TYR A 26 -15.80 10.78 -30.99
N ALA A 27 -16.10 9.73 -30.22
CA ALA A 27 -15.25 8.55 -30.21
C ALA A 27 -15.22 8.02 -31.66
N ARG A 28 -14.03 7.86 -32.23
CA ARG A 28 -13.86 7.36 -33.60
C ARG A 28 -14.43 5.94 -33.63
N GLN A 29 -15.59 5.77 -34.25
CA GLN A 29 -16.27 4.48 -34.37
C GLN A 29 -15.31 3.48 -35.02
N SER A 30 -15.08 2.33 -34.39
CA SER A 30 -14.28 1.29 -35.03
C SER A 30 -15.02 0.82 -36.29
N GLY A 31 -14.35 0.84 -37.44
CA GLY A 31 -14.92 0.34 -38.69
C GLY A 31 -15.22 -1.16 -38.64
N ASP A 32 -14.58 -1.88 -37.72
CA ASP A 32 -14.57 -3.35 -37.68
C ASP A 32 -15.80 -3.95 -36.99
N LEU A 33 -16.56 -3.17 -36.21
CA LEU A 33 -17.75 -3.65 -35.50
C LEU A 33 -18.94 -2.70 -35.69
N SER A 34 -20.05 -3.21 -36.23
CA SER A 34 -21.31 -2.47 -36.35
C SER A 34 -22.38 -3.04 -35.45
N VAL A 35 -23.23 -2.16 -34.89
CA VAL A 35 -24.37 -2.54 -34.06
C VAL A 35 -25.64 -1.99 -34.69
N SER A 36 -26.62 -2.86 -34.89
CA SER A 36 -27.96 -2.51 -35.36
C SER A 36 -29.02 -2.96 -34.38
N LEU A 37 -30.10 -2.19 -34.28
CA LEU A 37 -31.23 -2.49 -33.40
C LEU A 37 -32.48 -2.77 -34.24
N VAL A 38 -33.26 -3.76 -33.82
CA VAL A 38 -34.52 -4.15 -34.46
C VAL A 38 -35.58 -4.36 -33.39
N VAL A 39 -36.79 -3.86 -33.62
CA VAL A 39 -37.94 -4.09 -32.72
C VAL A 39 -38.40 -5.54 -32.84
N VAL A 40 -38.70 -6.19 -31.71
CA VAL A 40 -39.26 -7.54 -31.72
C VAL A 40 -40.78 -7.48 -31.98
N ALA A 41 -41.23 -8.12 -33.06
CA ALA A 41 -42.65 -8.10 -33.44
C ALA A 41 -43.54 -8.64 -32.31
N GLY A 42 -44.59 -7.88 -31.98
CA GLY A 42 -45.56 -8.24 -30.94
C GLY A 42 -45.12 -7.96 -29.50
N LYS A 43 -43.91 -7.42 -29.28
CA LYS A 43 -43.38 -7.13 -27.94
C LYS A 43 -42.80 -5.72 -27.85
N ALA A 44 -43.63 -4.78 -27.39
CA ALA A 44 -43.31 -3.34 -27.41
C ALA A 44 -42.07 -2.94 -26.57
N THR A 45 -41.69 -3.73 -25.55
CA THR A 45 -40.53 -3.48 -24.69
C THR A 45 -39.29 -4.25 -25.10
N GLU A 46 -39.34 -5.11 -26.13
CA GLU A 46 -38.19 -5.93 -26.53
C GLU A 46 -37.49 -5.38 -27.78
N VAL A 47 -36.18 -5.18 -27.65
CA VAL A 47 -35.30 -4.74 -28.74
C VAL A 47 -34.20 -5.80 -28.96
N LYS A 48 -34.00 -6.19 -30.22
CA LYS A 48 -32.91 -7.07 -30.63
C LYS A 48 -31.71 -6.25 -31.07
N ALA A 49 -30.61 -6.34 -30.34
CA ALA A 49 -29.31 -5.81 -30.73
C ALA A 49 -28.52 -6.86 -31.52
N ILE A 50 -28.02 -6.48 -32.69
CA ILE A 50 -27.26 -7.35 -33.59
C ILE A 50 -25.89 -6.71 -33.82
N LEU A 51 -24.84 -7.41 -33.41
CA LEU A 51 -23.45 -7.01 -33.57
C LEU A 51 -22.86 -7.77 -34.76
N THR A 52 -22.20 -7.07 -35.68
CA THR A 52 -21.62 -7.66 -36.89
C THR A 52 -20.16 -7.28 -37.03
N ASN A 53 -19.31 -8.28 -37.24
CA ASN A 53 -17.90 -8.08 -37.55
C ASN A 53 -17.75 -7.68 -39.03
N ASN A 54 -17.43 -6.42 -39.29
CA ASN A 54 -17.16 -5.91 -40.65
C ASN A 54 -15.67 -5.91 -41.00
N GLY A 55 -14.80 -6.27 -40.05
CA GLY A 55 -13.36 -6.37 -40.26
C GLY A 55 -12.97 -7.63 -41.02
N SER A 56 -11.69 -7.73 -41.36
CA SER A 56 -11.12 -8.89 -42.07
C SER A 56 -10.58 -10.00 -41.16
N GLY A 57 -10.53 -9.77 -39.84
CA GLY A 57 -10.02 -10.72 -38.85
C GLY A 57 -11.11 -11.21 -37.89
N ASP A 58 -10.86 -12.35 -37.24
CA ASP A 58 -11.72 -12.85 -36.18
C ASP A 58 -11.74 -11.91 -34.97
N LEU A 59 -12.92 -11.69 -34.39
CA LEU A 59 -13.11 -10.96 -33.14
C LEU A 59 -13.54 -11.91 -32.04
N SER A 60 -12.92 -11.78 -30.87
CA SER A 60 -13.44 -12.34 -29.61
C SER A 60 -13.93 -11.18 -28.76
N LEU A 61 -15.23 -11.06 -28.55
CA LEU A 61 -15.88 -9.95 -27.86
C LEU A 61 -16.24 -10.34 -26.43
N LEU A 62 -15.87 -9.55 -25.42
CA LEU A 62 -16.25 -9.82 -24.05
C LEU A 62 -17.79 -9.82 -23.89
N SER A 63 -18.35 -10.88 -23.32
CA SER A 63 -19.79 -11.03 -23.17
C SER A 63 -20.31 -10.38 -21.89
N ILE A 64 -19.67 -10.65 -20.76
CA ILE A 64 -20.07 -10.13 -19.46
C ILE A 64 -19.88 -8.60 -19.36
N GLY A 65 -20.83 -7.89 -18.76
CA GLY A 65 -20.83 -6.44 -18.63
C GLY A 65 -21.10 -5.66 -19.92
N THR A 66 -21.31 -6.33 -21.06
CA THR A 66 -21.51 -5.66 -22.36
C THR A 66 -22.93 -5.85 -22.89
N ILE A 67 -23.18 -5.34 -24.10
CA ILE A 67 -24.43 -5.58 -24.83
C ILE A 67 -24.75 -7.08 -25.05
N LEU A 68 -23.74 -7.95 -24.89
CA LEU A 68 -23.86 -9.40 -25.02
C LEU A 68 -24.21 -10.12 -23.70
N ASP A 69 -24.23 -9.43 -22.57
CA ASP A 69 -24.52 -10.03 -21.27
C ASP A 69 -26.00 -10.46 -21.17
N GLU A 70 -26.28 -11.51 -20.41
CA GLU A 70 -27.64 -11.94 -20.12
C GLU A 70 -28.24 -11.20 -18.92
N ARG A 71 -27.39 -10.69 -18.02
CA ARG A 71 -27.77 -9.93 -16.82
C ARG A 71 -28.37 -8.57 -17.16
N PRO A 72 -29.09 -7.91 -16.22
CA PRO A 72 -29.70 -6.59 -16.45
C PRO A 72 -28.69 -5.43 -16.37
N VAL A 73 -27.61 -5.50 -17.16
CA VAL A 73 -26.66 -4.39 -17.39
C VAL A 73 -27.17 -3.43 -18.46
N GLU A 74 -26.56 -2.26 -18.59
CA GLU A 74 -26.95 -1.25 -19.58
C GLU A 74 -26.47 -1.65 -20.98
N LYS A 75 -27.43 -1.95 -21.86
CA LYS A 75 -27.16 -2.42 -23.24
C LYS A 75 -27.50 -1.39 -24.31
N VAL A 76 -28.50 -0.55 -24.02
CA VAL A 76 -29.05 0.47 -24.91
C VAL A 76 -29.44 1.68 -24.09
N LYS A 77 -29.43 2.87 -24.67
CA LYS A 77 -29.87 4.12 -24.05
C LYS A 77 -31.22 4.53 -24.61
N LEU A 78 -32.05 5.14 -23.77
CA LEU A 78 -33.39 5.60 -24.11
C LEU A 78 -33.48 7.11 -23.99
N VAL A 79 -34.12 7.74 -24.98
CA VAL A 79 -34.48 9.17 -24.96
C VAL A 79 -35.98 9.29 -25.16
N ASN A 80 -36.67 10.01 -24.28
CA ASN A 80 -38.12 10.20 -24.34
C ASN A 80 -38.51 11.26 -25.41
N GLU A 81 -39.82 11.48 -25.59
CA GLU A 81 -40.35 12.47 -26.55
C GLU A 81 -39.90 13.91 -26.28
N HIS A 82 -39.49 14.22 -25.05
CA HIS A 82 -38.98 15.54 -24.65
C HIS A 82 -37.47 15.69 -24.86
N GLY A 83 -36.78 14.67 -25.39
CA GLY A 83 -35.33 14.67 -25.58
C GLY A 83 -34.54 14.36 -24.29
N GLU A 84 -35.20 13.91 -23.23
CA GLU A 84 -34.55 13.57 -21.96
C GLU A 84 -34.09 12.11 -21.96
N VAL A 85 -32.88 11.87 -21.46
CA VAL A 85 -32.34 10.51 -21.28
C VAL A 85 -33.08 9.83 -20.13
N VAL A 86 -33.65 8.66 -20.40
CA VAL A 86 -34.30 7.85 -19.36
C VAL A 86 -33.21 7.16 -18.52
N PRO A 87 -33.20 7.32 -17.19
CA PRO A 87 -32.19 6.70 -16.34
C PRO A 87 -32.23 5.16 -16.41
N PHE A 88 -31.07 4.54 -16.62
CA PHE A 88 -30.88 3.10 -16.48
C PHE A 88 -31.01 2.67 -15.02
N MET A 89 -31.74 1.62 -14.68
CA MET A 89 -32.05 1.18 -13.31
C MET A 89 -31.54 -0.23 -13.00
N GLY A 90 -30.70 -0.80 -13.86
CA GLY A 90 -30.15 -2.15 -13.68
C GLY A 90 -28.90 -2.20 -12.79
N ILE A 91 -28.06 -3.21 -13.00
CA ILE A 91 -26.86 -3.46 -12.20
C ILE A 91 -25.57 -2.95 -12.88
N ARG A 92 -24.59 -2.60 -12.04
CA ARG A 92 -23.17 -2.36 -12.39
C ARG A 92 -22.31 -3.48 -11.81
N LEU A 93 -21.19 -3.82 -12.45
CA LEU A 93 -20.44 -5.04 -12.12
C LEU A 93 -18.99 -4.69 -11.72
N SER A 94 -18.41 -5.42 -10.78
CA SER A 94 -16.95 -5.53 -10.62
C SER A 94 -16.47 -6.86 -11.14
N LEU A 95 -15.61 -6.81 -12.15
CA LEU A 95 -15.05 -7.99 -12.80
C LEU A 95 -13.59 -8.20 -12.39
N GLY A 96 -13.26 -9.44 -12.03
CA GLY A 96 -11.91 -9.94 -11.90
C GLY A 96 -11.27 -10.12 -13.28
N TYR A 97 -10.85 -9.01 -13.90
CA TYR A 97 -10.45 -8.98 -15.31
C TYR A 97 -9.34 -9.97 -15.68
N ASP A 98 -8.37 -10.21 -14.79
CA ASP A 98 -7.29 -11.19 -15.01
C ASP A 98 -7.78 -12.65 -15.04
N GLY A 99 -8.98 -12.91 -14.49
CA GLY A 99 -9.60 -14.22 -14.42
C GLY A 99 -10.49 -14.56 -15.62
N LEU A 100 -10.58 -13.66 -16.62
CA LEU A 100 -11.37 -13.88 -17.82
C LEU A 100 -10.84 -15.08 -18.62
N ARG A 101 -11.73 -15.99 -19.00
CA ARG A 101 -11.45 -17.20 -19.76
C ARG A 101 -12.14 -17.14 -21.12
N SER A 102 -11.76 -18.04 -22.03
CA SER A 102 -12.34 -18.10 -23.38
C SER A 102 -13.87 -18.19 -23.41
N LYS A 103 -14.51 -18.77 -22.39
CA LYS A 103 -15.98 -18.88 -22.29
C LYS A 103 -16.66 -17.52 -22.09
N ASP A 104 -15.94 -16.54 -21.55
CA ASP A 104 -16.45 -15.20 -21.27
C ASP A 104 -16.47 -14.33 -22.55
N PHE A 105 -15.93 -14.83 -23.66
CA PHE A 105 -15.87 -14.15 -24.95
C PHE A 105 -16.76 -14.83 -26.00
N ALA A 106 -17.53 -14.01 -26.73
CA ALA A 106 -18.24 -14.42 -27.93
C ALA A 106 -17.34 -14.30 -29.16
N HIS A 107 -17.16 -15.41 -29.88
CA HIS A 107 -16.36 -15.44 -31.10
C HIS A 107 -17.18 -15.05 -32.33
N LEU A 108 -16.67 -14.10 -33.13
CA LEU A 108 -17.27 -13.63 -34.37
C LEU A 108 -16.23 -13.67 -35.50
N SER A 109 -16.45 -14.56 -36.46
CA SER A 109 -15.70 -14.54 -37.72
C SER A 109 -16.08 -13.34 -38.60
N PRO A 110 -15.22 -12.93 -39.55
CA PRO A 110 -15.53 -11.87 -40.50
C PRO A 110 -16.89 -12.06 -41.17
N GLY A 111 -17.70 -11.00 -41.22
CA GLY A 111 -19.05 -11.00 -41.78
C GLY A 111 -20.12 -11.71 -40.94
N SER A 112 -19.75 -12.36 -39.83
CA SER A 112 -20.71 -13.02 -38.95
C SER A 112 -21.32 -12.06 -37.93
N SER A 113 -22.51 -12.39 -37.45
CA SER A 113 -23.23 -11.61 -36.45
C SER A 113 -23.62 -12.42 -35.23
N VAL A 114 -23.62 -11.78 -34.06
CA VAL A 114 -24.23 -12.28 -32.83
C VAL A 114 -25.35 -11.33 -32.41
N PHE A 115 -26.33 -11.82 -31.65
CA PHE A 115 -27.42 -10.97 -31.18
C PHE A 115 -27.78 -11.20 -29.71
N ARG A 116 -28.40 -10.16 -29.12
CA ARG A 116 -29.10 -10.22 -27.84
C ARG A 116 -30.44 -9.53 -27.93
N THR A 117 -31.44 -10.14 -27.30
CA THR A 117 -32.73 -9.50 -27.07
C THR A 117 -32.70 -8.85 -25.71
N VAL A 118 -33.13 -7.59 -25.66
CA VAL A 118 -33.14 -6.75 -24.47
C VAL A 118 -34.59 -6.39 -24.17
N ASP A 119 -35.11 -6.86 -23.03
CA ASP A 119 -36.37 -6.37 -22.50
C ASP A 119 -36.12 -5.11 -21.67
N LEU A 120 -36.53 -3.96 -22.21
CA LEU A 120 -36.31 -2.65 -21.61
C LEU A 120 -37.01 -2.50 -20.26
N SER A 121 -38.11 -3.23 -20.02
CA SER A 121 -38.85 -3.15 -18.77
C SER A 121 -38.09 -3.72 -17.57
N THR A 122 -37.01 -4.49 -17.81
CA THR A 122 -36.15 -5.02 -16.75
C THR A 122 -35.31 -3.92 -16.09
N VAL A 123 -34.90 -2.91 -16.86
CA VAL A 123 -33.90 -1.91 -16.47
C VAL A 123 -34.33 -0.46 -16.67
N TYR A 124 -35.51 -0.18 -17.20
CA TYR A 124 -36.04 1.19 -17.33
C TYR A 124 -37.43 1.31 -16.73
N ASP A 125 -37.68 2.43 -16.05
CA ASP A 125 -39.05 2.86 -15.73
C ASP A 125 -39.67 3.46 -17.00
N LEU A 126 -40.61 2.74 -17.61
CA LEU A 126 -41.24 3.14 -18.86
C LEU A 126 -42.62 3.72 -18.58
N LYS A 127 -42.90 4.89 -19.14
CA LYS A 127 -44.24 5.50 -19.17
C LYS A 127 -44.82 5.42 -20.58
N PRO A 128 -46.16 5.49 -20.74
CA PRO A 128 -46.77 5.57 -22.07
C PRO A 128 -46.20 6.73 -22.88
N GLY A 129 -45.80 6.44 -24.12
CA GLY A 129 -45.12 7.41 -24.99
C GLY A 129 -44.14 6.74 -25.97
N THR A 130 -43.52 7.57 -26.81
CA THR A 130 -42.53 7.16 -27.81
C THR A 130 -41.11 7.38 -27.30
N TYR A 131 -40.23 6.41 -27.53
CA TYR A 131 -38.82 6.51 -27.13
C TYR A 131 -37.92 6.29 -28.34
N SER A 132 -36.83 7.04 -28.37
CA SER A 132 -35.68 6.80 -29.25
C SER A 132 -34.68 5.90 -28.51
N VAL A 133 -34.40 4.74 -29.08
CA VAL A 133 -33.51 3.72 -28.51
C VAL A 133 -32.28 3.58 -29.38
N TYR A 134 -31.10 3.67 -28.80
CA TYR A 134 -29.84 3.44 -29.51
C TYR A 134 -28.84 2.72 -28.59
N ALA A 135 -27.90 1.99 -29.18
CA ALA A 135 -26.81 1.35 -28.45
C ALA A 135 -25.54 2.18 -28.63
N GLU A 136 -24.81 2.44 -27.56
CA GLU A 136 -23.55 3.17 -27.59
C GLU A 136 -22.67 2.68 -26.44
N GLY A 137 -21.41 2.38 -26.74
CA GLY A 137 -20.45 1.92 -25.75
C GLY A 137 -19.18 1.40 -26.38
N SER A 138 -18.39 0.69 -25.59
CA SER A 138 -17.18 0.00 -25.99
C SER A 138 -17.22 -1.46 -25.56
N ILE A 139 -16.56 -2.34 -26.31
CA ILE A 139 -16.48 -3.77 -26.00
C ILE A 139 -15.01 -4.18 -26.03
N PRO A 140 -14.46 -4.68 -24.91
CA PRO A 140 -13.15 -5.31 -24.92
C PRO A 140 -13.13 -6.49 -25.89
N SER A 141 -12.12 -6.51 -26.76
CA SER A 141 -11.91 -7.55 -27.75
C SER A 141 -10.46 -8.00 -27.77
N VAL A 142 -10.23 -9.27 -28.05
CA VAL A 142 -8.90 -9.83 -28.28
C VAL A 142 -8.83 -10.35 -29.71
N SER A 143 -7.89 -9.82 -30.50
CA SER A 143 -7.59 -10.38 -31.82
C SER A 143 -6.69 -11.60 -31.66
N ARG A 144 -7.06 -12.74 -32.26
CA ARG A 144 -6.21 -13.95 -32.23
C ARG A 144 -4.91 -13.79 -33.02
N GLN A 145 -4.85 -12.85 -33.97
CA GLN A 145 -3.71 -12.67 -34.86
C GLN A 145 -2.58 -11.89 -34.17
N THR A 146 -2.92 -10.84 -33.43
CA THR A 146 -1.93 -10.01 -32.72
C THR A 146 -1.81 -10.36 -31.24
N LYS A 147 -2.79 -11.09 -30.67
CA LYS A 147 -2.98 -11.27 -29.21
C LYS A 147 -3.09 -9.95 -28.45
N GLU A 148 -3.34 -8.84 -29.15
CA GLU A 148 -3.53 -7.54 -28.53
C GLU A 148 -4.98 -7.40 -28.06
N SER A 149 -5.14 -6.94 -26.82
CA SER A 149 -6.41 -6.48 -26.27
C SER A 149 -6.70 -5.09 -26.81
N ALA A 150 -7.86 -4.93 -27.46
CA ALA A 150 -8.33 -3.66 -27.99
C ALA A 150 -9.78 -3.43 -27.55
N SER A 151 -10.14 -2.19 -27.23
CA SER A 151 -11.52 -1.82 -26.92
C SER A 151 -12.21 -1.27 -28.18
N LEU A 152 -13.27 -1.93 -28.63
CA LEU A 152 -14.01 -1.57 -29.85
C LEU A 152 -15.21 -0.69 -29.50
N SER A 153 -15.12 0.60 -29.80
CA SER A 153 -16.22 1.55 -29.62
C SER A 153 -17.25 1.47 -30.75
N PHE A 154 -18.54 1.51 -30.40
CA PHE A 154 -19.65 1.42 -31.33
C PHE A 154 -20.77 2.41 -30.98
N ARG A 155 -21.52 2.84 -31.99
CA ARG A 155 -22.80 3.55 -31.84
C ARG A 155 -23.78 3.13 -32.94
N SER A 156 -24.96 2.66 -32.55
CA SER A 156 -26.00 2.27 -33.49
C SER A 156 -26.79 3.48 -33.98
N LYS A 157 -27.51 3.29 -35.09
CA LYS A 157 -28.63 4.17 -35.42
C LYS A 157 -29.73 4.01 -34.37
N SER A 158 -30.48 5.08 -34.11
CA SER A 158 -31.63 5.04 -33.22
C SER A 158 -32.84 4.42 -33.91
N ILE A 159 -33.63 3.66 -33.15
CA ILE A 159 -34.95 3.17 -33.54
C ILE A 159 -36.02 3.81 -32.65
N SER A 160 -37.24 3.93 -33.16
CA SER A 160 -38.38 4.42 -32.38
C SER A 160 -39.23 3.25 -31.89
N ILE A 161 -39.56 3.26 -30.60
CA ILE A 161 -40.50 2.32 -29.98
C ILE A 161 -41.65 3.09 -29.35
N LYS A 162 -42.84 2.48 -29.30
CA LYS A 162 -44.02 3.03 -28.64
C LYS A 162 -44.38 2.14 -27.46
N ILE A 163 -44.50 2.75 -26.29
CA ILE A 163 -44.91 2.09 -25.05
C ILE A 163 -46.35 2.51 -24.75
N ASP A 164 -47.23 1.53 -24.53
CA ASP A 164 -48.65 1.78 -24.28
C ASP A 164 -49.01 1.78 -22.79
N LYS A 165 -48.20 1.12 -21.94
CA LYS A 165 -48.47 0.94 -20.51
C LYS A 165 -47.26 1.32 -19.67
N THR A 166 -47.52 1.86 -18.48
CA THR A 166 -46.47 2.13 -17.50
C THR A 166 -45.88 0.80 -16.99
N SER A 167 -44.56 0.70 -16.92
CA SER A 167 -43.84 -0.35 -16.20
C SER A 167 -42.74 0.27 -15.33
N SER A 168 -42.45 -0.36 -14.19
CA SER A 168 -41.27 -0.02 -13.40
C SER A 168 -40.19 -1.06 -13.65
N ALA A 169 -38.93 -0.65 -13.57
CA ALA A 169 -37.80 -1.54 -13.67
C ALA A 169 -37.91 -2.64 -12.61
N VAL A 170 -37.92 -3.90 -13.05
CA VAL A 170 -38.05 -5.06 -12.16
C VAL A 170 -36.93 -5.09 -11.11
N VAL A 171 -35.71 -4.69 -11.51
CA VAL A 171 -34.54 -4.61 -10.62
C VAL A 171 -34.75 -3.61 -9.48
N LYS A 172 -35.45 -2.49 -9.74
CA LYS A 172 -35.71 -1.42 -8.75
C LYS A 172 -36.68 -1.85 -7.65
N GLN A 173 -37.68 -2.68 -7.97
CA GLN A 173 -38.78 -3.01 -7.05
C GLN A 173 -38.43 -3.98 -5.92
N LYS A 174 -37.29 -4.68 -5.99
CA LYS A 174 -36.91 -5.70 -5.00
C LYS A 174 -36.11 -5.18 -3.79
N GLY A 175 -35.57 -3.95 -3.81
CA GLY A 175 -34.74 -3.44 -2.71
C GLY A 175 -35.44 -2.41 -1.81
N SER A 176 -35.79 -2.75 -0.54
CA SER A 176 -36.02 -1.78 0.55
C SER A 176 -36.08 -2.39 1.97
N LYS A 177 -35.06 -2.09 2.80
CA LYS A 177 -35.04 -1.45 4.15
C LYS A 177 -33.64 -1.66 4.78
N ARG A 178 -33.16 -0.63 5.50
CA ARG A 178 -31.75 -0.27 5.74
C ARG A 178 -31.05 -1.04 6.88
N THR A 179 -29.91 -1.66 6.57
CA THR A 179 -28.81 -2.08 7.46
C THR A 179 -27.55 -2.22 6.58
N ILE A 180 -26.38 -1.68 6.96
CA ILE A 180 -25.23 -1.58 6.03
C ILE A 180 -24.54 -2.92 5.76
N ILE A 181 -24.43 -3.80 6.75
CA ILE A 181 -24.00 -5.18 6.50
C ILE A 181 -25.20 -6.09 6.69
N ASP A 182 -25.56 -6.75 5.62
CA ASP A 182 -26.60 -7.77 5.65
C ASP A 182 -25.97 -9.15 5.74
N GLY A 183 -26.13 -9.75 6.93
CA GLY A 183 -25.63 -11.08 7.22
C GLY A 183 -26.61 -12.21 6.91
N ASP A 184 -27.82 -11.91 6.41
CA ASP A 184 -28.79 -12.95 6.10
C ASP A 184 -28.26 -13.85 4.97
N GLY A 185 -28.30 -15.16 5.16
CA GLY A 185 -27.72 -16.13 4.22
C GLY A 185 -26.19 -16.19 4.18
N CYS A 186 -25.47 -15.44 5.02
CA CYS A 186 -23.99 -15.42 5.07
C CYS A 186 -23.40 -16.47 6.01
N THR A 187 -22.25 -17.06 5.64
CA THR A 187 -21.41 -17.77 6.63
C THR A 187 -20.74 -16.77 7.57
N SER A 188 -20.28 -17.24 8.73
CA SER A 188 -19.55 -16.40 9.68
C SER A 188 -18.26 -15.81 9.09
N GLU A 189 -17.58 -16.56 8.23
CA GLU A 189 -16.36 -16.13 7.54
C GLU A 189 -16.66 -15.05 6.50
N GLN A 190 -17.73 -15.22 5.71
CA GLN A 190 -18.16 -14.22 4.72
C GLN A 190 -18.60 -12.92 5.40
N LEU A 191 -19.36 -13.03 6.49
CA LEU A 191 -19.79 -11.87 7.27
C LEU A 191 -18.58 -11.09 7.80
N LYS A 192 -17.60 -11.81 8.38
CA LYS A 192 -16.36 -11.20 8.86
C LYS A 192 -15.57 -10.55 7.72
N ALA A 193 -15.36 -11.24 6.60
CA ALA A 193 -14.63 -10.72 5.46
C ALA A 193 -15.30 -9.48 4.84
N THR A 194 -16.64 -9.45 4.83
CA THR A 194 -17.42 -8.28 4.38
C THR A 194 -17.24 -7.11 5.33
N ALA A 195 -17.33 -7.33 6.64
CA ALA A 195 -17.10 -6.31 7.65
C ALA A 195 -15.67 -5.75 7.61
N ASP A 196 -14.68 -6.63 7.49
CA ASP A 196 -13.28 -6.25 7.33
C ASP A 196 -13.05 -5.48 6.02
N GLY A 197 -13.71 -5.88 4.93
CA GLY A 197 -13.68 -5.19 3.64
C GLY A 197 -14.23 -3.76 3.70
N VAL A 198 -15.38 -3.56 4.34
CA VAL A 198 -15.99 -2.24 4.57
C VAL A 198 -15.09 -1.37 5.46
N LYS A 199 -14.56 -1.92 6.55
CA LYS A 199 -13.61 -1.20 7.42
C LYS A 199 -12.33 -0.78 6.67
N ASN A 200 -11.77 -1.68 5.87
CA ASN A 200 -10.57 -1.37 5.08
C ASN A 200 -10.87 -0.40 3.93
N CYS A 201 -12.09 -0.43 3.37
CA CYS A 201 -12.56 0.57 2.40
C CYS A 201 -12.44 1.98 2.97
N GLU A 202 -12.91 2.22 4.20
CA GLU A 202 -12.78 3.54 4.84
C GLU A 202 -11.31 3.99 4.84
N ILE A 203 -10.42 3.15 5.37
CA ILE A 203 -9.00 3.47 5.54
C ILE A 203 -8.36 3.81 4.18
N LEU A 204 -8.59 2.98 3.17
CA LEU A 204 -8.00 3.19 1.84
C LEU A 204 -8.61 4.38 1.12
N ALA A 205 -9.92 4.61 1.23
CA ALA A 205 -10.60 5.73 0.59
C ALA A 205 -10.14 7.07 1.20
N ARG A 206 -9.99 7.18 2.52
CA ARG A 206 -9.42 8.38 3.17
C ARG A 206 -7.98 8.64 2.72
N ALA A 207 -7.15 7.59 2.67
CA ALA A 207 -5.77 7.73 2.20
C ALA A 207 -5.68 8.15 0.72
N ALA A 208 -6.55 7.61 -0.13
CA ALA A 208 -6.65 8.00 -1.53
C ALA A 208 -7.11 9.46 -1.68
N ALA A 209 -8.12 9.88 -0.90
CA ALA A 209 -8.61 11.26 -0.88
C ALA A 209 -7.50 12.25 -0.47
N ALA A 210 -6.70 11.92 0.54
CA ALA A 210 -5.59 12.76 1.01
C ALA A 210 -4.51 12.96 -0.07
N ASP A 211 -4.21 11.95 -0.89
CA ASP A 211 -3.26 12.10 -2.01
C ASP A 211 -3.92 12.76 -3.24
N ALA A 212 -5.24 12.65 -3.42
CA ALA A 212 -5.96 13.35 -4.49
C ALA A 212 -6.01 14.86 -4.26
N SER A 213 -6.08 15.30 -3.00
CA SER A 213 -6.00 16.71 -2.62
C SER A 213 -4.58 17.28 -2.67
N ASP A 214 -3.54 16.43 -2.66
CA ASP A 214 -2.14 16.85 -2.84
C ASP A 214 -1.87 17.24 -4.30
N VAL A 215 -1.72 18.55 -4.53
CA VAL A 215 -1.43 19.16 -5.84
C VAL A 215 -0.14 18.65 -6.50
N HIS A 216 0.76 18.02 -5.73
CA HIS A 216 2.01 17.44 -6.22
C HIS A 216 1.91 15.93 -6.51
N SER A 217 0.76 15.31 -6.31
CA SER A 217 0.60 13.88 -6.59
C SER A 217 0.71 13.58 -8.09
N ALA A 218 1.84 13.00 -8.49
CA ALA A 218 2.03 12.43 -9.83
C ALA A 218 1.11 11.23 -10.08
N ARG A 219 0.78 10.48 -9.02
CA ARG A 219 -0.19 9.38 -9.07
C ARG A 219 -1.56 9.88 -9.48
N PHE A 220 -2.02 11.01 -8.94
CA PHE A 220 -3.30 11.59 -9.38
C PHE A 220 -3.32 11.85 -10.89
N VAL A 221 -2.24 12.42 -11.43
CA VAL A 221 -2.12 12.71 -12.87
C VAL A 221 -2.10 11.43 -13.70
N GLU A 222 -1.43 10.38 -13.23
CA GLU A 222 -1.40 9.06 -13.88
C GLU A 222 -2.80 8.45 -14.01
N TYR A 223 -3.58 8.45 -12.93
CA TYR A 223 -4.90 7.82 -12.92
C TYR A 223 -6.00 8.73 -13.52
N PHE A 224 -6.02 10.03 -13.24
CA PHE A 224 -7.11 10.90 -13.68
C PHE A 224 -6.78 11.77 -14.89
N LYS A 225 -5.54 11.70 -15.41
CA LYS A 225 -5.07 12.44 -16.58
C LYS A 225 -5.33 13.95 -16.52
N SER A 226 -5.38 14.48 -15.31
CA SER A 226 -5.66 15.86 -15.01
C SER A 226 -4.80 16.30 -13.84
N ASN A 227 -4.55 17.60 -13.76
CA ASN A 227 -4.01 18.23 -12.55
C ASN A 227 -4.84 19.44 -12.13
N GLU A 228 -6.05 19.58 -12.68
CA GLU A 228 -6.93 20.71 -12.40
C GLU A 228 -7.52 20.59 -10.99
N THR A 229 -7.64 21.73 -10.30
CA THR A 229 -8.22 21.81 -8.96
C THR A 229 -9.63 21.22 -8.91
N ALA A 230 -10.48 21.52 -9.91
CA ALA A 230 -11.85 20.99 -9.96
C ALA A 230 -11.89 19.46 -10.07
N THR A 231 -11.00 18.85 -10.87
CA THR A 231 -10.91 17.38 -10.96
C THR A 231 -10.46 16.79 -9.63
N ARG A 232 -9.48 17.42 -8.96
CA ARG A 232 -8.99 16.98 -7.64
C ARG A 232 -10.06 17.08 -6.57
N GLU A 233 -10.80 18.18 -6.52
CA GLU A 233 -11.92 18.38 -5.60
C GLU A 233 -13.01 17.33 -5.82
N HIS A 234 -13.37 17.05 -7.08
CA HIS A 234 -14.35 16.02 -7.41
C HIS A 234 -13.90 14.62 -6.95
N VAL A 235 -12.66 14.22 -7.27
CA VAL A 235 -12.12 12.91 -6.87
C VAL A 235 -12.01 12.79 -5.35
N THR A 236 -11.50 13.84 -4.69
CA THR A 236 -11.38 13.92 -3.23
C THR A 236 -12.76 13.82 -2.58
N GLY A 237 -13.73 14.60 -3.06
CA GLY A 237 -15.10 14.60 -2.55
C GLY A 237 -15.76 13.23 -2.66
N ARG A 238 -15.64 12.57 -3.82
CA ARG A 238 -16.16 11.21 -4.00
C ARG A 238 -15.49 10.19 -3.07
N LEU A 239 -14.16 10.22 -2.95
CA LEU A 239 -13.43 9.28 -2.08
C LEU A 239 -13.75 9.50 -0.59
N LEU A 240 -13.93 10.76 -0.16
CA LEU A 240 -14.38 11.06 1.20
C LEU A 240 -15.81 10.57 1.45
N ALA A 241 -16.71 10.74 0.47
CA ALA A 241 -18.07 10.25 0.59
C ALA A 241 -18.11 8.71 0.67
N VAL A 242 -17.30 8.01 -0.12
CA VAL A 242 -17.10 6.56 0.00
C VAL A 242 -16.56 6.18 1.38
N ALA A 243 -15.57 6.92 1.87
CA ALA A 243 -15.00 6.66 3.20
C ALA A 243 -16.04 6.84 4.32
N ASP A 244 -16.86 7.89 4.26
CA ASP A 244 -17.88 8.18 5.26
C ASP A 244 -19.00 7.14 5.23
N GLU A 245 -19.39 6.65 4.05
CA GLU A 245 -20.31 5.51 3.93
C GLU A 245 -19.70 4.23 4.54
N CYS A 246 -18.43 3.94 4.23
CA CYS A 246 -17.70 2.78 4.76
C CYS A 246 -17.36 2.87 6.27
N ALA A 247 -17.48 4.05 6.90
CA ALA A 247 -17.18 4.26 8.32
C ALA A 247 -18.26 3.70 9.27
N THR A 248 -19.37 3.20 8.71
CA THR A 248 -20.52 2.73 9.47
C THR A 248 -20.87 1.30 9.05
N SER A 249 -21.40 0.49 9.96
CA SER A 249 -21.77 -0.92 9.69
C SER A 249 -23.26 -1.21 9.87
N ASP A 250 -24.02 -0.25 10.41
CA ASP A 250 -25.44 -0.38 10.75
C ASP A 250 -26.31 0.79 10.25
N SER A 251 -25.72 1.90 9.80
CA SER A 251 -26.45 3.11 9.37
C SER A 251 -25.85 3.79 8.15
N GLY A 252 -26.57 3.96 7.05
CA GLY A 252 -26.10 4.72 5.89
C GLY A 252 -27.05 4.59 4.73
N ASN A 253 -26.54 4.84 3.52
CA ASN A 253 -27.32 4.90 2.30
C ASN A 253 -27.11 3.69 1.37
N THR A 254 -26.21 2.78 1.73
CA THR A 254 -25.91 1.54 1.01
C THR A 254 -26.16 0.29 1.86
N ARG A 255 -26.27 -0.87 1.21
CA ARG A 255 -26.35 -2.19 1.84
C ARG A 255 -25.36 -3.12 1.14
N VAL A 256 -24.42 -3.67 1.89
CA VAL A 256 -23.45 -4.66 1.42
C VAL A 256 -23.90 -6.02 1.94
N SER A 257 -24.23 -6.92 1.01
CA SER A 257 -24.65 -8.29 1.31
C SER A 257 -23.66 -9.28 0.71
N CYS A 258 -23.44 -10.38 1.41
CA CYS A 258 -22.75 -11.54 0.84
C CYS A 258 -23.73 -12.50 0.12
N HIS A 259 -25.03 -12.32 0.35
CA HIS A 259 -26.06 -13.16 -0.22
C HIS A 259 -26.58 -12.54 -1.52
N ASP A 260 -26.57 -13.35 -2.57
CA ASP A 260 -27.11 -12.97 -3.86
C ASP A 260 -28.58 -13.39 -3.97
N GLU A 261 -29.47 -12.49 -3.57
CA GLU A 261 -30.92 -12.69 -3.67
C GLU A 261 -31.43 -12.81 -5.13
N TRP A 262 -30.63 -12.37 -6.12
CA TRP A 262 -31.04 -12.31 -7.53
C TRP A 262 -30.46 -13.43 -8.39
N GLY A 263 -29.46 -14.15 -7.90
CA GLY A 263 -28.81 -15.25 -8.61
C GLY A 263 -27.97 -14.81 -9.81
N TYR A 264 -27.33 -13.64 -9.74
CA TYR A 264 -26.43 -13.13 -10.79
C TYR A 264 -24.97 -13.57 -10.61
N CYS A 265 -24.56 -13.90 -9.39
CA CYS A 265 -23.24 -14.39 -9.05
C CYS A 265 -23.03 -15.81 -9.58
N GLU A 266 -21.86 -16.04 -10.16
CA GLU A 266 -21.40 -17.36 -10.59
C GLU A 266 -20.28 -17.83 -9.67
N SER A 267 -20.28 -19.11 -9.30
CA SER A 267 -19.20 -19.69 -8.48
C SER A 267 -17.88 -19.83 -9.24
N ASP A 268 -17.93 -19.90 -10.57
CA ASP A 268 -16.75 -20.09 -11.40
C ASP A 268 -16.51 -18.93 -12.38
N GLY A 269 -17.30 -17.85 -12.38
CA GLY A 269 -17.24 -16.76 -13.36
C GLY A 269 -16.11 -15.73 -13.11
N PRO A 270 -16.17 -14.54 -13.73
CA PRO A 270 -15.25 -13.44 -13.41
C PRO A 270 -15.88 -12.38 -12.50
N LEU A 271 -17.15 -12.53 -12.10
CA LEU A 271 -17.89 -11.51 -11.33
C LEU A 271 -17.49 -11.55 -9.84
N LEU A 272 -16.93 -10.44 -9.34
CA LEU A 272 -16.55 -10.29 -7.94
C LEU A 272 -17.65 -9.65 -7.09
N ALA A 273 -18.35 -8.67 -7.65
CA ALA A 273 -19.45 -7.99 -6.99
C ALA A 273 -20.36 -7.31 -8.03
N TYR A 274 -21.54 -6.87 -7.60
CA TYR A 274 -22.37 -5.99 -8.41
C TYR A 274 -23.18 -5.02 -7.54
N THR A 275 -23.57 -3.90 -8.13
CA THR A 275 -24.32 -2.82 -7.47
C THR A 275 -25.58 -2.44 -8.23
N THR A 276 -26.70 -2.33 -7.51
CA THR A 276 -27.89 -1.62 -7.98
C THR A 276 -27.76 -0.13 -7.64
N TRP A 277 -27.19 0.63 -8.59
CA TRP A 277 -26.68 1.98 -8.33
C TRP A 277 -27.73 2.96 -7.76
N VAL A 278 -29.02 2.80 -8.07
CA VAL A 278 -30.10 3.69 -7.62
C VAL A 278 -30.36 3.60 -6.12
N ASN A 279 -30.33 2.38 -5.58
CA ASN A 279 -30.70 2.10 -4.19
C ASN A 279 -29.49 1.73 -3.32
N GLY A 280 -28.28 1.66 -3.90
CA GLY A 280 -27.05 1.37 -3.18
C GLY A 280 -26.97 -0.05 -2.63
N TYR A 281 -27.68 -1.02 -3.22
CA TYR A 281 -27.54 -2.42 -2.82
C TYR A 281 -26.36 -3.04 -3.57
N ILE A 282 -25.38 -3.52 -2.81
CA ILE A 282 -24.11 -4.08 -3.23
C ILE A 282 -24.10 -5.55 -2.82
N THR A 283 -23.87 -6.45 -3.78
CA THR A 283 -23.72 -7.88 -3.52
C THR A 283 -22.29 -8.30 -3.82
N MET A 284 -21.63 -8.89 -2.83
CA MET A 284 -20.32 -9.51 -2.98
C MET A 284 -20.50 -10.97 -3.40
N CYS A 285 -19.95 -11.35 -4.55
CA CYS A 285 -20.07 -12.71 -5.11
C CYS A 285 -19.05 -13.67 -4.48
N PRO A 286 -19.23 -15.01 -4.61
CA PRO A 286 -18.34 -16.00 -3.97
C PRO A 286 -16.84 -15.79 -4.24
N LEU A 287 -16.48 -15.41 -5.47
CA LEU A 287 -15.09 -15.18 -5.88
C LEU A 287 -14.42 -14.03 -5.14
N PHE A 288 -15.17 -13.05 -4.64
CA PHE A 288 -14.65 -12.03 -3.74
C PHE A 288 -13.98 -12.71 -2.54
N TYR A 289 -14.68 -13.61 -1.86
CA TYR A 289 -14.20 -14.29 -0.66
C TYR A 289 -13.14 -15.36 -0.94
N GLU A 290 -13.24 -16.05 -2.07
CA GLU A 290 -12.41 -17.23 -2.37
C GLU A 290 -11.07 -16.88 -3.02
N THR A 291 -11.00 -15.76 -3.75
CA THR A 291 -9.85 -15.46 -4.62
C THR A 291 -9.15 -14.14 -4.32
N ARG A 292 -9.73 -13.30 -3.46
CA ARG A 292 -9.19 -11.96 -3.19
C ARG A 292 -8.64 -11.85 -1.76
N PRO A 293 -7.50 -11.17 -1.58
CA PRO A 293 -6.99 -10.90 -0.24
C PRO A 293 -7.81 -9.77 0.43
N PRO A 294 -7.76 -9.64 1.77
CA PRO A 294 -8.45 -8.55 2.48
C PRO A 294 -7.95 -7.14 2.15
N LEU A 295 -6.70 -7.00 1.72
CA LEU A 295 -6.01 -5.73 1.42
C LEU A 295 -5.12 -5.86 0.18
N PRO A 296 -4.75 -4.73 -0.45
CA PRO A 296 -3.82 -4.71 -1.57
C PRO A 296 -2.49 -5.45 -1.28
N GLU A 297 -2.23 -6.57 -1.96
CA GLU A 297 -0.95 -7.28 -1.85
C GLU A 297 -0.01 -7.06 -3.04
N ILE A 298 -0.60 -6.84 -4.21
CA ILE A 298 0.06 -6.69 -5.51
C ILE A 298 -0.49 -5.42 -6.15
N CYS A 299 0.39 -4.62 -6.77
CA CYS A 299 -0.03 -3.40 -7.46
C CYS A 299 -1.10 -3.72 -8.51
N HIS A 300 -2.14 -2.91 -8.52
CA HIS A 300 -3.24 -2.93 -9.47
C HIS A 300 -4.12 -4.19 -9.45
N LYS A 301 -3.94 -5.08 -8.45
CA LYS A 301 -4.81 -6.24 -8.27
C LYS A 301 -5.92 -5.91 -7.29
N GLN A 302 -7.13 -6.34 -7.63
CA GLN A 302 -8.31 -6.19 -6.78
C GLN A 302 -8.18 -7.01 -5.50
N ASP A 303 -8.70 -6.46 -4.42
CA ASP A 303 -8.77 -7.02 -3.08
C ASP A 303 -10.15 -6.68 -2.48
N HIS A 304 -10.44 -7.14 -1.26
CA HIS A 304 -11.74 -6.87 -0.64
C HIS A 304 -12.04 -5.38 -0.51
N ALA A 305 -11.06 -4.59 -0.08
CA ALA A 305 -11.24 -3.17 0.20
C ALA A 305 -11.40 -2.35 -1.08
N THR A 306 -10.58 -2.61 -2.09
CA THR A 306 -10.63 -1.90 -3.38
C THR A 306 -11.84 -2.29 -4.21
N THR A 307 -12.29 -3.55 -4.12
CA THR A 307 -13.57 -3.99 -4.70
C THR A 307 -14.75 -3.29 -4.00
N THR A 308 -14.70 -3.13 -2.67
CA THR A 308 -15.73 -2.38 -1.95
C THR A 308 -15.75 -0.91 -2.37
N ILE A 309 -14.58 -0.27 -2.51
CA ILE A 309 -14.49 1.10 -3.03
C ILE A 309 -15.10 1.20 -4.43
N HIS A 310 -14.79 0.26 -5.34
CA HIS A 310 -15.38 0.21 -6.69
C HIS A 310 -16.90 0.27 -6.62
N GLU A 311 -17.52 -0.65 -5.89
CA GLU A 311 -18.98 -0.75 -5.78
C GLU A 311 -19.62 0.47 -5.11
N MET A 312 -18.98 1.01 -4.07
CA MET A 312 -19.46 2.23 -3.40
C MET A 312 -19.48 3.43 -4.34
N THR A 313 -18.56 3.52 -5.31
CA THR A 313 -18.59 4.63 -6.29
C THR A 313 -19.75 4.53 -7.28
N HIS A 314 -20.27 3.32 -7.54
CA HIS A 314 -21.46 3.15 -8.36
C HIS A 314 -22.71 3.64 -7.63
N ALA A 315 -22.80 3.40 -6.32
CA ALA A 315 -23.98 3.73 -5.53
C ALA A 315 -24.26 5.25 -5.53
N ARG A 316 -25.33 5.66 -6.23
CA ARG A 316 -25.78 7.07 -6.27
C ARG A 316 -25.94 7.69 -4.88
N PRO A 317 -26.51 6.99 -3.88
CA PRO A 317 -26.72 7.59 -2.57
C PRO A 317 -25.42 7.95 -1.83
N VAL A 318 -24.26 7.43 -2.26
CA VAL A 318 -22.96 7.75 -1.65
C VAL A 318 -22.52 9.17 -2.03
N TYR A 319 -22.69 9.57 -3.30
CA TYR A 319 -22.24 10.88 -3.77
C TYR A 319 -23.26 11.52 -4.73
N GLU A 320 -24.45 11.81 -4.20
CA GLU A 320 -25.64 12.23 -4.96
C GLU A 320 -25.49 13.54 -5.76
N GLN A 321 -24.52 14.37 -5.38
CA GLN A 321 -24.26 15.68 -5.98
C GLN A 321 -23.72 15.56 -7.41
N GLU A 322 -23.22 14.38 -7.78
CA GLU A 322 -22.52 14.12 -9.02
C GLU A 322 -23.03 12.84 -9.70
N VAL A 323 -22.66 12.64 -10.96
CA VAL A 323 -23.02 11.43 -11.72
C VAL A 323 -22.25 10.22 -11.16
N SER A 324 -22.97 9.15 -10.78
CA SER A 324 -22.36 7.87 -10.37
C SER A 324 -21.36 7.32 -11.40
N THR A 325 -20.35 6.60 -10.91
CA THR A 325 -19.38 5.95 -11.79
C THR A 325 -20.04 4.85 -12.65
N GLN A 326 -19.40 4.58 -13.77
CA GLN A 326 -19.70 3.53 -14.73
C GLN A 326 -18.51 2.58 -14.84
N ASP A 327 -18.71 1.48 -15.55
CA ASP A 327 -17.65 0.51 -15.87
C ASP A 327 -17.15 0.73 -17.30
N TYR A 328 -16.43 1.83 -17.53
CA TYR A 328 -15.88 2.14 -18.87
C TYR A 328 -14.71 1.25 -19.24
N ALA A 329 -13.92 0.82 -18.25
CA ALA A 329 -12.80 -0.07 -18.42
C ALA A 329 -12.48 -0.80 -17.11
N TYR A 330 -11.87 -1.98 -17.24
CA TYR A 330 -11.34 -2.76 -16.13
C TYR A 330 -9.86 -3.05 -16.33
N GLY A 331 -9.13 -3.09 -15.23
CA GLY A 331 -7.69 -3.34 -15.19
C GLY A 331 -6.88 -2.10 -15.52
N TYR A 332 -5.66 -2.05 -14.97
CA TYR A 332 -4.82 -0.86 -15.01
C TYR A 332 -4.55 -0.32 -16.41
N GLU A 333 -4.17 -1.16 -17.37
CA GLU A 333 -3.82 -0.74 -18.73
C GLU A 333 -5.00 -0.06 -19.43
N ASN A 334 -6.20 -0.63 -19.33
CA ASN A 334 -7.39 -0.09 -19.99
C ASN A 334 -7.92 1.15 -19.26
N SER A 335 -7.98 1.11 -17.92
CA SER A 335 -8.49 2.21 -17.10
C SER A 335 -7.60 3.46 -17.23
N THR A 336 -6.28 3.30 -17.25
CA THR A 336 -5.34 4.40 -17.50
C THR A 336 -5.21 4.79 -18.98
N ALA A 337 -5.84 4.07 -19.92
CA ALA A 337 -5.91 4.47 -21.32
C ALA A 337 -7.10 5.40 -21.65
N LEU A 338 -8.13 5.45 -20.79
CA LEU A 338 -9.33 6.27 -20.96
C LEU A 338 -9.01 7.78 -21.11
N ASP A 339 -9.93 8.56 -21.68
CA ASP A 339 -9.84 10.02 -21.66
C ASP A 339 -10.12 10.58 -20.25
N PRO A 340 -9.70 11.82 -19.93
CA PRO A 340 -9.80 12.36 -18.58
C PRO A 340 -11.24 12.36 -17.99
N LEU A 341 -12.26 12.58 -18.83
CA LEU A 341 -13.64 12.60 -18.37
C LEU A 341 -14.12 11.18 -18.05
N SER A 342 -13.79 10.21 -18.90
CA SER A 342 -14.07 8.81 -18.62
C SER A 342 -13.31 8.29 -17.39
N CYS A 343 -12.07 8.70 -17.15
CA CYS A 343 -11.35 8.37 -15.90
C CYS A 343 -12.13 8.86 -14.65
N LEU A 344 -12.68 10.07 -14.69
CA LEU A 344 -13.43 10.65 -13.57
C LEU A 344 -14.72 9.87 -13.23
N TYR A 345 -15.30 9.21 -14.21
CA TYR A 345 -16.55 8.46 -14.07
C TYR A 345 -16.38 6.96 -14.29
N ASN A 346 -15.15 6.42 -14.17
CA ASN A 346 -14.88 4.99 -14.20
C ASN A 346 -14.66 4.47 -12.77
N ALA A 347 -15.42 3.47 -12.33
CA ALA A 347 -15.33 2.94 -10.96
C ALA A 347 -13.97 2.32 -10.65
N ASP A 348 -13.44 1.56 -11.61
CA ASP A 348 -12.15 0.89 -11.48
C ASP A 348 -10.99 1.90 -11.35
N GLN A 349 -11.17 3.14 -11.82
CA GLN A 349 -10.20 4.21 -11.62
C GLN A 349 -9.96 4.51 -10.14
N TYR A 350 -11.03 4.58 -9.36
CA TYR A 350 -10.97 4.87 -7.93
C TYR A 350 -10.41 3.68 -7.14
N SER A 351 -10.83 2.47 -7.51
CA SER A 351 -10.30 1.22 -6.97
C SER A 351 -8.78 1.11 -7.17
N LEU A 352 -8.31 1.27 -8.41
CA LEU A 352 -6.90 1.20 -8.76
C LEU A 352 -6.08 2.34 -8.12
N TYR A 353 -6.63 3.55 -8.08
CA TYR A 353 -5.97 4.69 -7.45
C TYR A 353 -5.81 4.50 -5.93
N ALA A 354 -6.82 3.93 -5.26
CA ALA A 354 -6.76 3.58 -3.84
C ALA A 354 -5.80 2.39 -3.59
N ASN A 355 -5.79 1.41 -4.49
CA ASN A 355 -4.87 0.27 -4.46
C ASN A 355 -3.41 0.69 -4.58
N ALA A 356 -3.11 1.67 -5.45
CA ALA A 356 -1.78 2.13 -5.81
C ALA A 356 -1.05 2.85 -4.67
N ARG A 357 -0.79 2.16 -3.56
CA ARG A 357 -0.04 2.68 -2.44
C ARG A 357 1.45 2.76 -2.79
N LYS A 358 2.13 3.75 -2.21
CA LYS A 358 3.59 3.92 -2.33
C LYS A 358 4.32 2.84 -1.50
N LYS A 359 4.20 1.56 -1.88
CA LYS A 359 4.76 0.38 -1.16
C LYS A 359 6.25 0.54 -0.85
N ALA A 360 7.02 1.06 -1.81
CA ALA A 360 8.44 1.33 -1.62
C ALA A 360 8.74 2.40 -0.55
N SER A 361 7.99 3.50 -0.52
CA SER A 361 8.30 4.58 0.42
C SER A 361 7.98 4.20 1.87
N TYR A 362 6.93 3.41 2.09
CA TYR A 362 6.59 2.85 3.41
C TYR A 362 7.44 1.65 3.83
N SER A 363 8.26 1.09 2.91
CA SER A 363 9.20 0.01 3.22
C SER A 363 10.51 0.50 3.85
N ILE A 364 10.73 1.81 3.84
CA ILE A 364 11.92 2.45 4.38
C ILE A 364 11.78 2.53 5.90
N THR A 365 12.39 1.59 6.62
CA THR A 365 12.41 1.59 8.10
C THR A 365 13.23 2.77 8.60
N ALA A 366 12.62 3.66 9.36
CA ALA A 366 13.30 4.78 10.01
C ALA A 366 12.98 4.81 11.51
N PHE A 367 13.87 5.44 12.27
CA PHE A 367 13.76 5.56 13.72
C PHE A 367 13.42 7.00 14.11
N GLY A 368 12.40 7.16 14.94
CA GLY A 368 12.00 8.45 15.50
C GLY A 368 10.92 9.23 14.73
N HIS A 369 10.67 10.46 15.16
CA HIS A 369 9.57 11.32 14.69
C HIS A 369 9.71 11.73 13.21
N ASP A 370 10.93 11.62 12.65
CA ASP A 370 11.23 12.01 11.28
C ASP A 370 10.99 10.90 10.24
N ALA A 371 10.50 9.72 10.63
CA ALA A 371 10.24 8.63 9.69
C ALA A 371 9.28 9.01 8.53
N PRO A 372 8.20 9.78 8.74
CA PRO A 372 7.39 10.31 7.64
C PRO A 372 8.10 11.37 6.80
N ARG A 373 8.92 12.19 7.45
CA ARG A 373 9.67 13.30 6.84
C ARG A 373 10.77 12.81 5.91
N LEU A 374 11.42 11.71 6.26
CA LEU A 374 12.48 11.10 5.47
C LEU A 374 12.05 10.81 4.03
N ARG A 375 10.82 10.33 3.82
CA ARG A 375 10.27 10.10 2.48
C ARG A 375 10.20 11.40 1.65
N GLN A 376 9.78 12.49 2.28
CA GLN A 376 9.71 13.80 1.66
C GLN A 376 11.10 14.36 1.35
N ILE A 377 12.07 14.15 2.24
CA ILE A 377 13.47 14.53 2.03
C ILE A 377 14.05 13.79 0.83
N LEU A 378 13.93 12.45 0.79
CA LEU A 378 14.43 11.63 -0.32
C LEU A 378 13.82 12.06 -1.65
N THR A 379 12.53 12.38 -1.67
CA THR A 379 11.84 12.88 -2.86
C THR A 379 12.38 14.25 -3.28
N ARG A 380 12.53 15.19 -2.34
CA ARG A 380 13.09 16.51 -2.63
C ARG A 380 14.51 16.43 -3.19
N ILE A 381 15.37 15.59 -2.62
CA ILE A 381 16.75 15.40 -3.12
C ILE A 381 16.75 14.77 -4.52
N ALA A 382 15.92 13.75 -4.76
CA ALA A 382 15.81 13.06 -6.05
C ALA A 382 15.39 13.98 -7.20
N PHE A 383 14.60 15.01 -6.91
CA PHE A 383 14.06 15.96 -7.89
C PHE A 383 14.62 17.38 -7.75
N ALA A 384 15.67 17.58 -6.94
CA ALA A 384 16.26 18.90 -6.73
C ALA A 384 16.85 19.47 -8.02
N ASP A 385 17.58 18.66 -8.77
CA ASP A 385 18.24 19.02 -10.03
C ASP A 385 18.60 17.78 -10.86
N THR A 386 19.34 17.98 -11.95
CA THR A 386 19.81 16.92 -12.86
C THR A 386 21.27 16.52 -12.61
N THR A 387 21.84 16.85 -11.45
CA THR A 387 23.22 16.48 -11.11
C THR A 387 23.36 14.96 -10.98
N PRO A 388 24.58 14.41 -11.14
CA PRO A 388 24.82 12.98 -10.91
C PRO A 388 24.40 12.53 -9.50
N SER A 389 24.58 13.36 -8.48
CA SER A 389 24.17 13.11 -7.09
C SER A 389 22.66 12.98 -6.91
N SER A 390 21.86 13.93 -7.38
CA SER A 390 20.38 13.84 -7.31
C SER A 390 19.83 12.71 -8.17
N THR A 391 20.43 12.51 -9.35
CA THR A 391 20.07 11.39 -10.22
C THR A 391 20.35 10.04 -9.56
N ALA A 392 21.43 9.90 -8.79
CA ALA A 392 21.70 8.68 -8.05
C ALA A 392 20.59 8.35 -7.03
N VAL A 393 20.11 9.37 -6.30
CA VAL A 393 18.97 9.21 -5.37
C VAL A 393 17.73 8.79 -6.12
N LEU A 394 17.38 9.45 -7.23
CA LEU A 394 16.25 9.07 -8.08
C LEU A 394 16.36 7.61 -8.57
N LYS A 395 17.52 7.19 -9.08
CA LYS A 395 17.72 5.82 -9.58
C LYS A 395 17.66 4.79 -8.46
N SER A 396 18.19 5.09 -7.27
CA SER A 396 18.06 4.21 -6.10
C SER A 396 16.59 4.06 -5.65
N ALA A 397 15.83 5.15 -5.64
CA ALA A 397 14.41 5.15 -5.33
C ALA A 397 13.59 4.37 -6.38
N LEU A 398 13.92 4.50 -7.67
CA LEU A 398 13.30 3.71 -8.74
C LEU A 398 13.65 2.22 -8.64
N ALA A 399 14.85 1.86 -8.19
CA ALA A 399 15.22 0.47 -7.92
C ALA A 399 14.34 -0.11 -6.80
N LEU A 400 14.20 0.61 -5.68
CA LEU A 400 13.32 0.22 -4.57
C LEU A 400 11.85 0.15 -5.00
N ALA A 401 11.38 1.13 -5.78
CA ALA A 401 10.02 1.14 -6.35
C ALA A 401 9.77 -0.07 -7.26
N SER A 402 10.70 -0.37 -8.16
CA SER A 402 10.58 -1.50 -9.09
C SER A 402 10.54 -2.84 -8.36
N PHE A 403 11.33 -2.99 -7.30
CA PHE A 403 11.32 -4.17 -6.45
C PHE A 403 9.95 -4.40 -5.79
N HIS A 404 9.29 -3.33 -5.33
CA HIS A 404 8.00 -3.44 -4.66
C HIS A 404 6.79 -3.50 -5.61
N ARG A 405 6.91 -2.94 -6.82
CA ARG A 405 5.81 -2.87 -7.80
C ARG A 405 5.55 -4.22 -8.47
N ASP A 406 6.59 -4.84 -9.05
CA ASP A 406 6.45 -6.01 -9.93
C ASP A 406 7.35 -7.20 -9.56
N ASP A 407 8.18 -7.09 -8.50
CA ASP A 407 9.29 -8.03 -8.20
C ASP A 407 10.19 -8.30 -9.43
N ALA A 408 10.24 -7.34 -10.36
CA ALA A 408 11.00 -7.42 -11.61
C ALA A 408 12.49 -7.29 -11.28
N ALA A 409 13.13 -8.42 -11.01
CA ALA A 409 14.53 -8.50 -10.58
C ALA A 409 15.48 -7.85 -11.59
N ASP A 410 15.19 -7.94 -12.89
CA ASP A 410 15.98 -7.38 -13.96
C ASP A 410 15.89 -5.84 -14.02
N VAL A 411 14.69 -5.26 -13.88
CA VAL A 411 14.48 -3.81 -13.87
C VAL A 411 15.09 -3.21 -12.61
N THR A 412 14.90 -3.88 -11.47
CA THR A 412 15.50 -3.49 -10.19
C THR A 412 17.03 -3.47 -10.28
N ALA A 413 17.64 -4.52 -10.84
CA ALA A 413 19.08 -4.59 -11.02
C ALA A 413 19.60 -3.48 -11.94
N ARG A 414 18.90 -3.18 -13.05
CA ARG A 414 19.25 -2.08 -13.97
C ARG A 414 19.28 -0.73 -13.25
N TYR A 415 18.25 -0.42 -12.46
CA TYR A 415 18.22 0.84 -11.70
C TYR A 415 19.27 0.89 -10.60
N LYS A 416 19.55 -0.22 -9.92
CA LYS A 416 20.62 -0.33 -8.93
C LYS A 416 21.99 -0.02 -9.56
N VAL A 417 22.31 -0.64 -10.70
CA VAL A 417 23.54 -0.37 -11.45
C VAL A 417 23.60 1.10 -11.87
N ALA A 418 22.51 1.65 -12.42
CA ALA A 418 22.45 3.06 -12.81
C ALA A 418 22.68 4.02 -11.64
N ALA A 419 22.15 3.72 -10.45
CA ALA A 419 22.38 4.50 -9.24
C ALA A 419 23.86 4.48 -8.84
N LEU A 420 24.49 3.31 -8.82
CA LEU A 420 25.92 3.15 -8.50
C LEU A 420 26.82 3.87 -9.51
N SER A 421 26.52 3.77 -10.81
CA SER A 421 27.25 4.51 -11.84
C SER A 421 27.15 6.03 -11.65
N LYS A 422 25.97 6.54 -11.27
CA LYS A 422 25.77 7.97 -11.02
C LYS A 422 26.44 8.46 -9.73
N LEU A 423 26.50 7.63 -8.69
CA LEU A 423 27.34 7.91 -7.52
C LEU A 423 28.82 8.01 -7.89
N ALA A 424 29.32 7.05 -8.69
CA ALA A 424 30.71 7.05 -9.15
C ALA A 424 31.04 8.23 -10.08
N GLU A 425 30.10 8.68 -10.91
CA GLU A 425 30.25 9.89 -11.72
C GLU A 425 30.31 11.15 -10.84
N SER A 426 29.48 11.21 -9.79
CA SER A 426 29.43 12.34 -8.87
C SER A 426 30.71 12.55 -8.07
N THR A 427 31.57 11.54 -7.90
CA THR A 427 32.84 11.68 -7.16
C THR A 427 33.97 12.31 -7.97
N GLN A 428 33.77 12.56 -9.27
CA GLN A 428 34.77 13.17 -10.14
C GLN A 428 34.89 14.70 -9.94
N GLY A 429 33.98 15.32 -9.18
CA GLY A 429 33.96 16.75 -8.84
C GLY A 429 34.19 17.03 -7.36
N SER A 430 34.12 18.31 -6.96
CA SER A 430 34.14 18.71 -5.55
C SER A 430 32.83 18.31 -4.87
N ILE A 431 32.93 17.52 -3.79
CA ILE A 431 31.76 17.08 -3.02
C ILE A 431 31.53 18.10 -1.89
N GLY A 432 30.42 18.85 -1.98
CA GLY A 432 29.92 19.71 -0.92
C GLY A 432 28.97 18.97 0.03
N ILE A 433 28.30 19.72 0.89
CA ILE A 433 27.33 19.18 1.85
C ILE A 433 26.09 18.64 1.13
N THR A 434 25.62 19.31 0.07
CA THR A 434 24.44 18.91 -0.70
C THR A 434 24.67 17.61 -1.47
N GLU A 435 25.84 17.48 -2.11
CA GLU A 435 26.26 16.24 -2.75
C GLU A 435 26.43 15.14 -1.70
N SER A 436 27.04 15.44 -0.55
CA SER A 436 27.19 14.47 0.56
C SER A 436 25.85 13.96 1.06
N ALA A 437 24.86 14.85 1.25
CA ALA A 437 23.50 14.48 1.64
C ALA A 437 22.83 13.59 0.59
N SER A 438 23.08 13.85 -0.70
CA SER A 438 22.57 13.02 -1.80
C SER A 438 23.22 11.64 -1.84
N HIS A 439 24.54 11.56 -1.62
CA HIS A 439 25.27 10.28 -1.53
C HIS A 439 24.79 9.45 -0.34
N VAL A 440 24.59 10.10 0.81
CA VAL A 440 23.99 9.49 2.00
C VAL A 440 22.59 8.97 1.68
N ALA A 441 21.71 9.79 1.11
CA ALA A 441 20.35 9.42 0.75
C ALA A 441 20.31 8.20 -0.18
N ALA A 442 21.09 8.23 -1.28
CA ALA A 442 21.16 7.12 -2.23
C ALA A 442 21.74 5.85 -1.58
N GLY A 443 22.79 6.00 -0.76
CA GLY A 443 23.40 4.90 -0.03
C GLY A 443 22.40 4.19 0.88
N ILE A 444 21.62 4.93 1.66
CA ILE A 444 20.67 4.30 2.58
C ILE A 444 19.49 3.65 1.82
N VAL A 445 18.98 4.25 0.74
CA VAL A 445 17.95 3.60 -0.09
C VAL A 445 18.46 2.28 -0.69
N LEU A 446 19.72 2.25 -1.14
CA LEU A 446 20.38 1.03 -1.61
C LEU A 446 20.60 0.01 -0.50
N CYS A 447 20.88 0.46 0.73
CA CYS A 447 20.94 -0.40 1.91
C CYS A 447 19.58 -1.07 2.17
N THR A 448 18.50 -0.28 2.23
CA THR A 448 17.14 -0.80 2.42
C THR A 448 16.78 -1.83 1.36
N LEU A 449 17.08 -1.54 0.09
CA LEU A 449 16.86 -2.49 -1.00
C LEU A 449 17.65 -3.80 -0.79
N GLU A 450 18.93 -3.72 -0.44
CA GLU A 450 19.77 -4.90 -0.24
C GLU A 450 19.31 -5.76 0.94
N VAL A 451 18.90 -5.14 2.05
CA VAL A 451 18.33 -5.87 3.20
C VAL A 451 17.05 -6.59 2.79
N GLN A 452 16.16 -5.94 2.05
CA GLN A 452 14.90 -6.54 1.64
C GLN A 452 15.05 -7.63 0.58
N GLN A 453 16.04 -7.54 -0.29
CA GLN A 453 16.32 -8.55 -1.33
C GLN A 453 17.16 -9.73 -0.82
N ASN A 454 18.20 -9.43 -0.04
CA ASN A 454 19.31 -10.33 0.20
C ASN A 454 19.79 -10.37 1.67
N SER A 455 18.98 -9.96 2.65
CA SER A 455 19.35 -9.93 4.09
C SER A 455 19.99 -11.22 4.63
N MET A 456 19.68 -12.38 4.04
CA MET A 456 20.20 -13.69 4.45
C MET A 456 21.19 -14.31 3.45
N LYS A 457 21.53 -13.57 2.37
CA LYS A 457 22.37 -14.04 1.26
C LYS A 457 23.64 -13.21 1.06
N SER A 458 23.64 -11.96 1.52
CA SER A 458 24.67 -10.97 1.22
C SER A 458 24.88 -10.04 2.41
N SER A 459 26.15 -9.69 2.66
CA SER A 459 26.53 -8.66 3.62
C SER A 459 26.65 -7.27 2.96
N HIS A 460 26.22 -7.10 1.71
CA HIS A 460 26.48 -5.86 0.98
C HIS A 460 25.81 -4.62 1.57
N TRP A 461 24.74 -4.81 2.33
CA TRP A 461 24.04 -3.73 3.02
C TRP A 461 24.98 -2.92 3.95
N LEU A 462 26.02 -3.57 4.50
CA LEU A 462 27.03 -2.93 5.34
C LEU A 462 27.91 -1.95 4.57
N TRP A 463 28.23 -2.23 3.30
CA TRP A 463 28.99 -1.28 2.46
C TRP A 463 28.26 0.05 2.32
N TYR A 464 26.94 -0.01 2.13
CA TYR A 464 26.09 1.16 2.00
C TYR A 464 25.99 1.95 3.30
N VAL A 465 25.73 1.29 4.43
CA VAL A 465 25.65 1.95 5.75
C VAL A 465 26.99 2.58 6.13
N CYS A 466 28.08 1.84 5.98
CA CYS A 466 29.40 2.30 6.42
C CYS A 466 29.98 3.35 5.47
N GLY A 467 29.69 3.25 4.16
CA GLY A 467 29.95 4.32 3.19
C GLY A 467 29.21 5.61 3.54
N ALA A 468 27.89 5.54 3.75
CA ALA A 468 27.08 6.70 4.13
C ALA A 468 27.55 7.32 5.47
N THR A 469 27.91 6.49 6.45
CA THR A 469 28.46 6.96 7.74
C THR A 469 29.78 7.72 7.58
N LYS A 470 30.68 7.24 6.73
CA LYS A 470 31.96 7.92 6.45
C LYS A 470 31.74 9.25 5.73
N ILE A 471 30.85 9.27 4.74
CA ILE A 471 30.51 10.48 4.00
C ILE A 471 29.93 11.54 4.94
N ALA A 472 28.96 11.16 5.78
CA ALA A 472 28.33 12.08 6.74
C ALA A 472 29.34 12.73 7.67
N LYS A 473 30.29 11.96 8.23
CA LYS A 473 31.36 12.51 9.09
C LYS A 473 32.37 13.37 8.34
N ASN A 474 32.83 12.92 7.18
CA ASN A 474 33.81 13.68 6.40
C ASN A 474 33.25 15.04 5.95
N ALA A 475 31.95 15.09 5.69
CA ALA A 475 31.22 16.32 5.39
C ALA A 475 30.76 17.10 6.65
N ARG A 476 31.09 16.61 7.86
CA ARG A 476 30.69 17.19 9.15
C ARG A 476 29.19 17.45 9.26
N MET A 477 28.37 16.57 8.68
CA MET A 477 26.91 16.71 8.66
C MET A 477 26.30 16.60 10.05
N ASP A 478 26.97 15.93 10.98
CA ASP A 478 26.60 15.82 12.39
C ASP A 478 26.82 17.11 13.19
N GLU A 479 27.73 17.99 12.73
CA GLU A 479 27.97 19.31 13.35
C GLU A 479 26.95 20.37 12.90
N ILE A 480 26.16 20.11 11.84
CA ILE A 480 25.22 21.07 11.26
C ILE A 480 23.99 21.22 12.16
N LYS A 481 23.93 22.33 12.90
CA LYS A 481 22.78 22.69 13.74
C LYS A 481 21.74 23.49 12.94
N GLY A 482 20.46 23.13 13.08
CA GLY A 482 19.32 23.89 12.54
C GLY A 482 18.78 23.41 11.18
N ASP A 483 19.51 22.56 10.45
CA ASP A 483 18.97 21.88 9.26
C ASP A 483 18.33 20.55 9.66
N GLN A 484 17.01 20.59 9.80
CA GLN A 484 16.21 19.43 10.21
C GLN A 484 16.24 18.28 9.19
N ASP A 485 16.51 18.55 7.90
CA ASP A 485 16.56 17.48 6.89
C ASP A 485 17.90 16.73 6.97
N VAL A 486 18.99 17.44 7.19
CA VAL A 486 20.30 16.84 7.49
C VAL A 486 20.24 16.07 8.80
N THR A 487 19.66 16.63 9.87
CA THR A 487 19.49 15.92 11.14
C THR A 487 18.72 14.61 10.97
N ALA A 488 17.62 14.60 10.20
CA ALA A 488 16.85 13.38 9.94
C ALA A 488 17.67 12.32 9.16
N LEU A 489 18.44 12.74 8.15
CA LEU A 489 19.32 11.84 7.39
C LEU A 489 20.43 11.24 8.26
N VAL A 490 21.14 12.07 9.03
CA VAL A 490 22.21 11.62 9.93
C VAL A 490 21.63 10.72 11.03
N GLY A 491 20.47 11.07 11.57
CA GLY A 491 19.72 10.26 12.53
C GLY A 491 19.42 8.86 12.02
N TRP A 492 19.02 8.75 10.76
CA TRP A 492 18.73 7.47 10.13
C TRP A 492 19.99 6.62 9.89
N ILE A 493 21.09 7.24 9.44
CA ILE A 493 22.38 6.55 9.36
C ILE A 493 22.81 6.04 10.73
N HIS A 494 22.65 6.87 11.76
CA HIS A 494 23.02 6.52 13.12
C HIS A 494 22.24 5.30 13.61
N TYR A 495 20.93 5.21 13.32
CA TYR A 495 20.13 4.02 13.58
C TYR A 495 20.71 2.78 12.91
N CYS A 496 20.90 2.81 11.58
CA CYS A 496 21.40 1.64 10.84
C CYS A 496 22.80 1.21 11.31
N ASN A 497 23.68 2.17 11.58
CA ASN A 497 25.04 1.93 12.04
C ASN A 497 25.09 1.42 13.50
N THR A 498 24.18 1.83 14.37
CA THR A 498 24.11 1.31 15.74
C THR A 498 23.62 -0.14 15.74
N VAL A 499 22.57 -0.45 14.99
CA VAL A 499 22.04 -1.82 14.92
C VAL A 499 22.98 -2.78 14.17
N SER A 500 23.77 -2.28 13.21
CA SER A 500 24.77 -3.12 12.53
C SER A 500 25.84 -3.67 13.49
N ARG A 501 26.17 -2.93 14.56
CA ARG A 501 27.11 -3.39 15.60
C ARG A 501 26.63 -4.63 16.34
N PHE A 502 25.32 -4.75 16.61
CA PHE A 502 24.76 -5.97 17.15
C PHE A 502 25.02 -7.16 16.23
N SER A 503 24.76 -6.97 14.94
CA SER A 503 24.90 -8.01 13.93
C SER A 503 26.36 -8.47 13.78
N LEU A 504 27.28 -7.51 13.70
CA LEU A 504 28.73 -7.77 13.63
C LEU A 504 29.28 -8.43 14.89
N ARG A 505 28.76 -8.08 16.06
CA ARG A 505 29.19 -8.68 17.34
C ARG A 505 28.83 -10.16 17.44
N HIS A 506 27.63 -10.53 16.98
CA HIS A 506 27.08 -11.88 17.17
C HIS A 506 27.25 -12.79 15.95
N TRP A 507 27.72 -12.29 14.81
CA TRP A 507 27.97 -13.11 13.63
C TRP A 507 29.48 -13.39 13.49
N GLN A 508 29.87 -14.68 13.56
CA GLN A 508 31.25 -15.18 13.49
C GLN A 508 32.24 -14.48 14.47
N PRO A 509 32.01 -14.54 15.79
CA PRO A 509 32.76 -13.76 16.79
C PRO A 509 34.26 -14.10 16.93
N ASN A 510 34.73 -15.22 16.34
CA ASN A 510 36.13 -15.70 16.48
C ASN A 510 37.05 -15.29 15.31
N ILE A 511 36.60 -14.45 14.37
CA ILE A 511 37.48 -13.87 13.35
C ILE A 511 38.21 -12.68 13.98
N THR A 512 39.45 -12.90 14.43
CA THR A 512 40.33 -11.87 15.01
C THR A 512 40.65 -10.81 13.95
N LEU A 513 40.34 -9.55 14.25
CA LEU A 513 40.44 -8.38 13.36
C LEU A 513 41.84 -7.73 13.31
N ASP A 514 42.90 -8.42 13.73
CA ASP A 514 44.24 -7.84 13.79
C ASP A 514 45.17 -8.36 12.68
N GLN A 515 45.61 -7.41 11.85
CA GLN A 515 46.80 -7.43 10.97
C GLN A 515 46.81 -8.42 9.79
N ILE A 516 46.05 -8.13 8.74
CA ILE A 516 46.36 -8.64 7.39
C ILE A 516 46.86 -7.47 6.52
N LYS A 517 48.03 -7.67 5.88
CA LYS A 517 48.70 -6.67 5.04
C LYS A 517 47.89 -6.43 3.76
N ALA A 518 47.85 -5.18 3.32
CA ALA A 518 47.10 -4.72 2.13
C ALA A 518 47.48 -5.39 0.78
N SER A 519 48.42 -6.35 0.77
CA SER A 519 48.91 -7.02 -0.43
C SER A 519 48.12 -8.28 -0.84
N ASP A 520 47.25 -8.82 0.02
CA ASP A 520 46.55 -10.09 -0.24
C ASP A 520 45.10 -9.92 -0.74
N ILE A 521 44.75 -8.73 -1.26
CA ILE A 521 43.36 -8.34 -1.56
C ILE A 521 42.87 -8.94 -2.89
N GLY A 522 42.13 -10.04 -2.80
CA GLY A 522 41.13 -10.45 -3.79
C GLY A 522 39.79 -9.73 -3.54
N PHE A 523 39.04 -9.41 -4.59
CA PHE A 523 37.85 -8.55 -4.58
C PHE A 523 36.61 -9.07 -3.81
N ASP A 524 36.69 -10.17 -3.05
CA ASP A 524 35.52 -10.91 -2.56
C ASP A 524 35.52 -11.24 -1.04
N GLU A 525 36.50 -10.78 -0.25
CA GLU A 525 36.48 -10.98 1.21
C GLU A 525 36.03 -9.72 1.96
N PHE A 526 34.83 -9.80 2.53
CA PHE A 526 34.24 -8.79 3.41
C PHE A 526 35.14 -8.51 4.63
N HIS A 527 35.57 -7.26 4.82
CA HIS A 527 36.34 -6.82 6.00
C HIS A 527 35.42 -6.07 6.99
N PRO A 528 35.15 -6.61 8.20
CA PRO A 528 34.34 -5.93 9.23
C PRO A 528 34.94 -4.57 9.69
N ALA A 529 36.24 -4.37 9.46
CA ALA A 529 36.96 -3.13 9.76
C ALA A 529 36.43 -1.89 8.99
N VAL A 530 35.65 -2.07 7.92
CA VAL A 530 35.10 -0.96 7.12
C VAL A 530 34.16 -0.06 7.93
N CYS A 531 33.56 -0.57 9.01
CA CYS A 531 32.65 0.17 9.90
C CYS A 531 33.33 0.66 11.20
N GLY A 532 34.65 0.49 11.32
CA GLY A 532 35.43 0.86 12.49
C GLY A 532 35.61 2.37 12.65
N HIS A 533 35.33 2.85 13.87
CA HIS A 533 35.58 4.21 14.37
C HIS A 533 34.78 5.34 13.71
N GLY A 534 33.55 5.46 14.19
CA GLY A 534 33.14 6.72 14.79
C GLY A 534 31.65 6.73 15.04
N GLN A 535 31.28 7.15 16.22
CA GLN A 535 29.94 7.65 16.46
C GLN A 535 29.91 9.09 15.93
N PRO A 536 28.81 9.54 15.29
CA PRO A 536 28.62 10.97 15.08
C PRO A 536 28.63 11.68 16.44
N GLU A 537 29.15 12.90 16.48
CA GLU A 537 29.07 13.71 17.71
C GLU A 537 27.61 13.97 18.08
N SER A 538 27.35 14.01 19.39
CA SER A 538 26.04 14.01 20.07
C SER A 538 24.92 14.76 19.34
N LEU A 539 24.12 14.04 18.54
CA LEU A 539 22.82 14.52 18.07
C LEU A 539 21.90 14.72 19.28
N GLU A 540 21.34 15.92 19.44
CA GLU A 540 20.48 16.28 20.56
C GLU A 540 19.05 15.73 20.35
N GLY A 541 18.46 15.11 21.39
CA GLY A 541 17.07 14.62 21.38
C GLY A 541 16.92 13.15 21.81
N LYS A 542 15.77 12.83 22.44
CA LYS A 542 15.49 11.50 23.03
C LYS A 542 15.77 10.30 22.09
N PRO A 543 15.45 10.34 20.77
CA PRO A 543 15.75 9.24 19.85
C PRO A 543 17.24 8.98 19.66
N HIS A 544 18.03 10.04 19.58
CA HIS A 544 19.46 9.92 19.41
C HIS A 544 20.14 9.49 20.70
N GLU A 545 19.61 9.91 21.86
CA GLU A 545 20.10 9.47 23.17
C GLU A 545 19.93 7.95 23.38
N ILE A 546 18.77 7.37 23.05
CA ILE A 546 18.59 5.92 23.19
C ILE A 546 19.48 5.12 22.22
N LEU A 547 19.64 5.59 20.98
CA LEU A 547 20.55 4.96 20.02
C LEU A 547 22.01 5.09 20.44
N HIS A 548 22.40 6.21 21.05
CA HIS A 548 23.73 6.40 21.61
C HIS A 548 23.99 5.41 22.74
N LEU A 549 23.08 5.30 23.71
CA LEU A 549 23.21 4.34 24.83
C LEU A 549 23.24 2.89 24.33
N LEU A 550 22.42 2.53 23.35
CA LEU A 550 22.45 1.21 22.71
C LEU A 550 23.83 0.93 22.09
N SER A 551 24.39 1.93 21.41
CA SER A 551 25.73 1.87 20.82
C SER A 551 26.83 1.69 21.88
N GLU A 552 26.72 2.40 23.02
CA GLU A 552 27.62 2.25 24.17
C GLU A 552 27.50 0.85 24.80
N VAL A 553 26.29 0.29 24.90
CA VAL A 553 26.09 -1.07 25.42
C VAL A 553 26.72 -2.12 24.50
N PHE A 554 26.54 -2.00 23.18
CA PHE A 554 27.13 -2.96 22.23
C PHE A 554 28.66 -2.94 22.21
N ASN A 555 29.26 -1.77 22.40
CA ASN A 555 30.71 -1.61 22.49
C ASN A 555 31.26 -1.92 23.89
N GLY A 556 30.48 -1.62 24.92
CA GLY A 556 30.93 -1.63 26.30
C GLY A 556 31.00 -3.03 26.89
N VAL A 557 30.06 -3.92 26.55
CA VAL A 557 30.06 -5.28 27.12
C VAL A 557 31.20 -6.12 26.54
N VAL A 558 32.06 -6.67 27.40
CA VAL A 558 33.19 -7.53 27.00
C VAL A 558 32.93 -9.01 27.32
N ALA A 559 33.65 -9.91 26.65
CA ALA A 559 33.57 -11.35 26.93
C ALA A 559 34.16 -11.68 28.32
N SER A 560 33.76 -12.80 28.93
CA SER A 560 34.32 -13.27 30.22
C SER A 560 35.82 -13.53 30.18
N SER A 561 36.37 -13.82 28.99
CA SER A 561 37.80 -14.04 28.77
C SER A 561 38.61 -12.74 28.71
N ASP A 562 37.97 -11.57 28.63
CA ASP A 562 38.64 -10.27 28.56
C ASP A 562 39.21 -9.88 29.95
N PRO A 563 40.50 -9.51 30.05
CA PRO A 563 41.09 -9.07 31.33
C PRO A 563 40.34 -7.93 32.01
N HIS A 564 39.74 -7.02 31.23
CA HIS A 564 38.98 -5.88 31.74
C HIS A 564 37.66 -6.28 32.41
N HIS A 565 37.11 -7.45 32.09
CA HIS A 565 35.84 -7.95 32.65
C HIS A 565 35.85 -8.03 34.18
N SER A 566 37.01 -8.27 34.78
CA SER A 566 37.16 -8.41 36.24
C SER A 566 37.35 -7.09 36.99
N THR A 567 37.55 -5.97 36.27
CA THR A 567 37.90 -4.67 36.84
C THR A 567 36.71 -3.98 37.50
N LYS A 568 36.97 -3.15 38.53
CA LYS A 568 35.93 -2.37 39.21
C LYS A 568 35.41 -1.25 38.30
N GLU A 569 36.29 -0.70 37.48
CA GLU A 569 36.01 0.34 36.49
C GLU A 569 34.96 -0.15 35.49
N TYR A 570 35.14 -1.35 34.94
CA TYR A 570 34.18 -1.97 34.05
C TYR A 570 32.81 -2.21 34.72
N ARG A 571 32.80 -2.73 35.95
CA ARG A 571 31.54 -2.91 36.71
C ARG A 571 30.81 -1.59 36.92
N ASN A 572 31.52 -0.54 37.32
CA ASN A 572 30.95 0.79 37.51
C ASN A 572 30.38 1.36 36.21
N GLN A 573 31.05 1.13 35.07
CA GLN A 573 30.56 1.53 33.75
C GLN A 573 29.22 0.87 33.41
N LEU A 574 29.06 -0.44 33.67
CA LEU A 574 27.81 -1.14 33.42
C LEU A 574 26.65 -0.60 34.27
N TYR A 575 26.87 -0.37 35.57
CA TYR A 575 25.86 0.24 36.46
C TYR A 575 25.49 1.66 36.03
N HIS A 576 26.46 2.44 35.55
CA HIS A 576 26.22 3.79 35.06
C HIS A 576 25.39 3.79 33.76
N LEU A 577 25.65 2.86 32.83
CA LEU A 577 24.84 2.69 31.62
C LEU A 577 23.40 2.28 31.96
N GLU A 578 23.23 1.35 32.89
CA GLU A 578 21.90 0.94 33.38
C GLU A 578 21.14 2.12 34.00
N SER A 579 21.79 2.91 34.86
CA SER A 579 21.20 4.11 35.47
C SER A 579 20.74 5.13 34.44
N LYS A 580 21.56 5.41 33.42
CA LYS A 580 21.17 6.31 32.30
C LYS A 580 19.94 5.79 31.55
N LEU A 581 19.90 4.49 31.23
CA LEU A 581 18.76 3.86 30.57
C LEU A 581 17.48 3.90 31.42
N ARG A 582 17.59 3.83 32.75
CA ARG A 582 16.43 3.97 33.65
C ARG A 582 15.88 5.39 33.67
N HIS A 583 16.74 6.39 33.80
CA HIS A 583 16.32 7.80 33.86
C HIS A 583 15.66 8.30 32.56
N LEU A 584 16.06 7.75 31.41
CA LEU A 584 15.35 7.99 30.15
C LEU A 584 13.85 7.64 30.23
N GLY A 585 13.49 6.66 31.05
CA GLY A 585 12.12 6.18 31.20
C GLY A 585 11.25 6.94 32.17
N GLU A 586 11.80 7.41 33.27
CA GLU A 586 11.07 8.21 34.27
C GLU A 586 10.54 9.50 33.66
N ASN A 587 11.25 10.05 32.66
CA ASN A 587 10.83 11.22 31.88
C ASN A 587 9.82 10.92 30.76
N ALA A 588 9.49 9.65 30.50
CA ALA A 588 8.50 9.21 29.51
C ALA A 588 7.18 8.80 30.17
N SER A 589 7.22 8.17 31.34
CA SER A 589 6.04 7.75 32.12
C SER A 589 5.11 8.91 32.53
N ASN A 590 5.65 10.13 32.67
CA ASN A 590 4.84 11.33 32.96
C ASN A 590 3.93 11.77 31.79
N ALA A 591 4.08 11.18 30.59
CA ALA A 591 3.22 11.43 29.43
C ALA A 591 2.15 10.35 29.18
N HIS A 592 2.21 9.22 29.91
CA HIS A 592 1.36 8.03 29.68
C HIS A 592 -0.02 8.06 30.36
N ALA A 593 -0.44 9.18 30.96
CA ALA A 593 -1.73 9.28 31.66
C ALA A 593 -2.94 9.56 30.75
N HIS A 594 -2.77 9.68 29.43
CA HIS A 594 -3.87 9.93 28.49
C HIS A 594 -4.00 8.81 27.46
N ALA A 595 -5.25 8.38 27.24
CA ALA A 595 -5.65 7.29 26.37
C ALA A 595 -4.94 7.31 25.00
N VAL A 596 -4.65 6.11 24.47
CA VAL A 596 -4.07 5.89 23.15
C VAL A 596 -4.96 6.56 22.10
N THR A 597 -4.61 7.78 21.75
CA THR A 597 -5.02 8.44 20.52
C THR A 597 -3.98 8.07 19.48
N GLU A 598 -4.40 7.80 18.24
CA GLU A 598 -3.51 7.54 17.08
C GLU A 598 -2.73 8.80 16.66
N THR A 599 -2.13 9.50 17.62
CA THR A 599 -1.28 10.65 17.34
C THR A 599 0.16 10.17 17.06
N PRO A 600 0.87 10.79 16.10
CA PRO A 600 2.26 10.45 15.79
C PRO A 600 3.21 10.46 17.01
N ASP A 601 2.93 11.32 17.98
CA ASP A 601 3.71 11.47 19.23
C ASP A 601 3.57 10.27 20.18
N ALA A 602 2.37 9.68 20.26
CA ALA A 602 2.12 8.50 21.09
C ALA A 602 2.86 7.27 20.55
N ILE A 603 2.80 7.04 19.23
CA ILE A 603 3.55 5.97 18.56
C ILE A 603 5.05 6.15 18.78
N PHE A 604 5.56 7.36 18.62
CA PHE A 604 6.95 7.69 18.84
C PHE A 604 7.44 7.38 20.27
N SER A 605 6.64 7.70 21.29
CA SER A 605 6.95 7.37 22.68
C SER A 605 7.08 5.85 22.88
N LEU A 606 6.21 5.07 22.24
CA LEU A 606 6.26 3.60 22.29
C LEU A 606 7.54 3.04 21.63
N VAL A 607 8.01 3.62 20.51
CA VAL A 607 9.25 3.16 19.87
C VAL A 607 10.46 3.36 20.77
N ILE A 608 10.56 4.52 21.41
CA ILE A 608 11.63 4.80 22.37
C ILE A 608 11.57 3.79 23.53
N GLU A 609 10.37 3.48 24.02
CA GLU A 609 10.15 2.50 25.07
C GLU A 609 10.62 1.09 24.68
N LEU A 610 10.27 0.63 23.48
CA LEU A 610 10.70 -0.67 22.95
C LEU A 610 12.24 -0.79 22.92
N TYR A 611 12.92 0.25 22.42
CA TYR A 611 14.37 0.26 22.37
C TYR A 611 15.00 0.37 23.77
N ARG A 612 14.41 1.15 24.68
CA ARG A 612 14.89 1.23 26.07
C ARG A 612 14.80 -0.11 26.78
N LEU A 613 13.64 -0.76 26.75
CA LEU A 613 13.43 -2.06 27.41
C LEU A 613 14.31 -3.15 26.79
N SER A 614 14.42 -3.22 25.46
CA SER A 614 15.30 -4.20 24.81
C SER A 614 16.77 -3.96 25.14
N THR A 615 17.22 -2.69 25.24
CA THR A 615 18.60 -2.36 25.64
C THR A 615 18.87 -2.78 27.09
N LEU A 616 17.94 -2.50 28.02
CA LEU A 616 18.06 -2.90 29.43
C LEU A 616 18.13 -4.41 29.61
N ILE A 617 17.23 -5.15 28.94
CA ILE A 617 17.19 -6.62 28.96
C ILE A 617 18.49 -7.19 28.39
N TYR A 618 18.93 -6.70 27.22
CA TYR A 618 20.17 -7.14 26.60
C TYR A 618 21.39 -6.84 27.49
N LEU A 619 21.50 -5.64 28.05
CA LEU A 619 22.61 -5.24 28.93
C LEU A 619 22.73 -6.19 30.14
N ARG A 620 21.63 -6.45 30.84
CA ARG A 620 21.65 -7.37 31.99
C ARG A 620 22.03 -8.79 31.57
N ARG A 621 21.45 -9.31 30.49
CA ARG A 621 21.78 -10.64 29.95
C ARG A 621 23.25 -10.77 29.52
N ALA A 622 23.78 -9.74 28.88
CA ALA A 622 25.14 -9.74 28.34
C ALA A 622 26.21 -9.47 29.41
N SER A 623 25.82 -8.97 30.61
CA SER A 623 26.74 -8.66 31.71
C SER A 623 27.28 -9.87 32.49
N LEU A 624 26.93 -11.09 32.10
CA LEU A 624 27.42 -12.34 32.71
C LEU A 624 27.20 -12.43 34.23
N GLY A 625 26.08 -11.86 34.71
CA GLY A 625 25.71 -11.87 36.12
C GLY A 625 26.37 -10.77 36.96
N ILE A 626 27.13 -9.85 36.37
CA ILE A 626 27.55 -8.61 37.05
C ILE A 626 26.32 -7.78 37.42
N LEU A 627 25.39 -7.62 36.47
CA LEU A 627 24.07 -7.05 36.73
C LEU A 627 23.08 -8.18 37.00
N PRO A 628 22.37 -8.18 38.15
CA PRO A 628 21.51 -9.30 38.52
C PRO A 628 20.21 -9.33 37.68
N THR A 629 19.80 -10.53 37.27
CA THR A 629 18.47 -10.79 36.71
C THR A 629 17.46 -10.98 37.86
N ASP A 630 17.19 -9.89 38.57
CA ASP A 630 16.32 -9.86 39.75
C ASP A 630 14.85 -9.53 39.40
N LYS A 631 14.05 -9.13 40.39
CA LYS A 631 12.63 -8.76 40.20
C LYS A 631 12.45 -7.62 39.20
N GLU A 632 13.36 -6.65 39.14
CA GLU A 632 13.25 -5.53 38.19
C GLU A 632 13.40 -6.01 36.75
N PHE A 633 14.30 -6.96 36.49
CA PHE A 633 14.45 -7.57 35.17
C PHE A 633 13.12 -8.21 34.70
N MET A 634 12.45 -8.95 35.58
CA MET A 634 11.16 -9.58 35.26
C MET A 634 10.06 -8.54 34.99
N VAL A 635 10.09 -7.39 35.67
CA VAL A 635 9.17 -6.27 35.41
C VAL A 635 9.38 -5.71 34.01
N TRP A 636 10.63 -5.50 33.58
CA TRP A 636 10.91 -5.01 32.23
C TRP A 636 10.49 -5.99 31.14
N VAL A 637 10.69 -7.29 31.36
CA VAL A 637 10.20 -8.32 30.44
C VAL A 637 8.68 -8.27 30.35
N ALA A 638 7.96 -8.23 31.47
CA ALA A 638 6.50 -8.13 31.48
C ALA A 638 5.99 -6.86 30.77
N GLN A 639 6.65 -5.71 31.00
CA GLN A 639 6.35 -4.46 30.30
C GLN A 639 6.54 -4.58 28.79
N ALA A 640 7.61 -5.24 28.33
CA ALA A 640 7.86 -5.45 26.92
C ALA A 640 6.74 -6.25 26.24
N PHE A 641 6.27 -7.34 26.85
CA PHE A 641 5.16 -8.13 26.31
C PHE A 641 3.83 -7.35 26.30
N ALA A 642 3.53 -6.60 27.36
CA ALA A 642 2.34 -5.75 27.42
C ALA A 642 2.33 -4.66 26.32
N LEU A 643 3.51 -4.15 25.94
CA LEU A 643 3.64 -3.22 24.81
C LEU A 643 3.42 -3.91 23.46
N LEU A 644 3.97 -5.11 23.26
CA LEU A 644 3.77 -5.87 22.02
C LEU A 644 2.30 -6.22 21.76
N GLU A 645 1.53 -6.47 22.81
CA GLU A 645 0.08 -6.73 22.71
C GLU A 645 -0.71 -5.51 22.23
N GLN A 646 -0.30 -4.31 22.67
CA GLN A 646 -0.94 -3.05 22.29
C GLN A 646 -0.60 -2.60 20.87
N LEU A 647 0.54 -3.05 20.32
CA LEU A 647 0.99 -2.63 19.00
C LEU A 647 0.24 -3.36 17.88
N PRO A 648 -0.22 -2.65 16.83
CA PRO A 648 -0.83 -3.28 15.67
C PRO A 648 0.21 -4.05 14.82
N THR A 649 1.41 -3.49 14.67
CA THR A 649 2.57 -4.11 14.01
C THR A 649 3.87 -3.63 14.67
N CYS A 650 4.97 -4.38 14.51
CA CYS A 650 6.29 -4.00 15.03
C CYS A 650 7.36 -4.19 13.95
N GLN A 651 7.80 -3.09 13.35
CA GLN A 651 8.74 -3.10 12.21
C GLN A 651 10.22 -3.20 12.62
N TRP A 652 10.53 -3.25 13.92
CA TRP A 652 11.90 -3.18 14.43
C TRP A 652 12.41 -4.58 14.83
N PRO A 653 13.25 -5.23 14.01
CA PRO A 653 13.65 -6.62 14.24
C PRO A 653 14.46 -6.82 15.52
N LEU A 654 15.28 -5.84 15.91
CA LEU A 654 16.15 -5.95 17.09
C LEU A 654 15.36 -6.05 18.41
N PRO A 655 14.45 -5.12 18.78
CA PRO A 655 13.62 -5.28 19.96
C PRO A 655 12.83 -6.59 19.97
N LEU A 656 12.24 -6.97 18.84
CA LEU A 656 11.52 -8.25 18.66
C LEU A 656 12.40 -9.45 18.97
N LEU A 657 13.65 -9.46 18.47
CA LEU A 657 14.61 -10.52 18.74
C LEU A 657 14.89 -10.61 20.24
N ILE A 658 15.21 -9.49 20.90
CA ILE A 658 15.56 -9.48 22.32
C ILE A 658 14.37 -9.96 23.17
N PHE A 659 13.16 -9.47 22.93
CA PHE A 659 11.97 -9.91 23.66
C PHE A 659 11.62 -11.38 23.37
N GLY A 660 11.75 -11.81 22.12
CA GLY A 660 11.56 -13.20 21.72
C GLY A 660 12.52 -14.16 22.42
N CYS A 661 13.76 -13.75 22.70
CA CYS A 661 14.71 -14.53 23.49
C CYS A 661 14.27 -14.75 24.95
N GLU A 662 13.42 -13.86 25.48
CA GLU A 662 12.92 -13.89 26.85
C GLU A 662 11.57 -14.59 27.00
N ALA A 663 10.97 -15.06 25.89
CA ALA A 663 9.69 -15.77 25.91
C ALA A 663 9.83 -17.17 26.54
N GLN A 664 9.37 -17.31 27.78
CA GLN A 664 9.47 -18.56 28.56
C GLN A 664 8.16 -19.34 28.63
N SER A 665 7.01 -18.68 28.44
CA SER A 665 5.69 -19.32 28.41
C SER A 665 5.12 -19.41 27.00
N ASP A 666 4.17 -20.33 26.78
CA ASP A 666 3.45 -20.45 25.51
C ASP A 666 2.65 -19.18 25.18
N GLU A 667 2.13 -18.49 26.21
CA GLU A 667 1.45 -17.20 26.05
C GLU A 667 2.39 -16.12 25.50
N GLN A 668 3.60 -16.01 26.06
CA GLN A 668 4.62 -15.08 25.56
C GLN A 668 5.07 -15.44 24.14
N ARG A 669 5.32 -16.72 23.88
CA ARG A 669 5.69 -17.20 22.52
C ARG A 669 4.58 -16.86 21.52
N ARG A 670 3.31 -17.04 21.90
CA ARG A 670 2.15 -16.65 21.09
C ARG A 670 2.13 -15.16 20.80
N THR A 671 2.33 -14.29 21.80
CA THR A 671 2.39 -12.84 21.59
C THR A 671 3.44 -12.45 20.55
N ILE A 672 4.62 -13.08 20.58
CA ILE A 672 5.70 -12.85 19.59
C ILE A 672 5.31 -13.36 18.20
N VAL A 673 4.75 -14.56 18.08
CA VAL A 673 4.30 -15.11 16.79
C VAL A 673 3.18 -14.27 16.19
N ASP A 674 2.20 -13.84 17.01
CA ASP A 674 1.05 -13.04 16.58
C ASP A 674 1.48 -11.66 16.07
N ILE A 675 2.40 -10.95 16.76
CA ILE A 675 2.91 -9.66 16.27
C ILE A 675 3.76 -9.83 15.00
N ILE A 676 4.56 -10.89 14.89
CA ILE A 676 5.33 -11.20 13.68
C ILE A 676 4.38 -11.47 12.50
N HIS A 677 3.33 -12.27 12.71
CA HIS A 677 2.33 -12.58 11.68
C HIS A 677 1.59 -11.33 11.21
N ARG A 678 1.10 -10.49 12.14
CA ARG A 678 0.48 -9.19 11.82
C ARG A 678 1.41 -8.27 11.05
N THR A 679 2.69 -8.23 11.41
CA THR A 679 3.69 -7.36 10.75
C THR A 679 4.06 -7.83 9.35
N ILE A 680 4.20 -9.15 9.14
CA ILE A 680 4.44 -9.73 7.82
C ILE A 680 3.22 -9.53 6.91
N GLY A 681 2.01 -9.76 7.42
CA GLY A 681 0.75 -9.60 6.69
C GLY A 681 0.51 -8.15 6.21
N ASN A 682 1.00 -7.15 6.93
CA ASN A 682 0.90 -5.73 6.53
C ASN A 682 1.98 -5.31 5.49
N GLN A 683 2.71 -6.27 4.90
CA GLN A 683 3.75 -6.08 3.87
C GLN A 683 4.91 -5.12 4.18
N GLN A 684 4.97 -4.56 5.39
CA GLN A 684 6.07 -3.72 5.90
C GLN A 684 7.20 -4.57 6.52
N GLY A 685 7.06 -5.90 6.54
CA GLY A 685 7.85 -6.80 7.39
C GLY A 685 8.84 -7.74 6.70
N LYS A 686 9.30 -7.50 5.46
CA LYS A 686 10.30 -8.40 4.81
C LYS A 686 11.61 -8.51 5.63
N ASN A 687 11.94 -7.51 6.45
CA ASN A 687 13.10 -7.52 7.35
C ASN A 687 12.87 -8.35 8.64
N ILE A 688 11.62 -8.63 9.03
CA ILE A 688 11.28 -9.40 10.24
C ILE A 688 11.58 -10.90 10.06
N ALA A 689 11.65 -11.38 8.83
CA ALA A 689 11.94 -12.79 8.53
C ALA A 689 13.26 -13.27 9.17
N THR A 690 14.28 -12.41 9.21
CA THR A 690 15.57 -12.69 9.85
C THR A 690 15.40 -12.90 11.35
N ALA A 691 14.71 -11.98 12.03
CA ALA A 691 14.44 -12.08 13.47
C ALA A 691 13.59 -13.30 13.81
N LYS A 692 12.52 -13.56 13.03
CA LYS A 692 11.66 -14.74 13.17
C LYS A 692 12.47 -16.03 13.19
N ARG A 693 13.33 -16.24 12.17
CA ARG A 693 14.14 -17.46 12.06
C ARG A 693 15.07 -17.64 13.25
N VAL A 694 15.71 -16.56 13.71
CA VAL A 694 16.62 -16.61 14.86
C VAL A 694 15.86 -16.92 16.14
N ILE A 695 14.71 -16.27 16.39
CA ILE A 695 13.85 -16.51 17.55
C ILE A 695 13.38 -17.97 17.59
N GLU A 696 12.83 -18.49 16.49
CA GLU A 696 12.36 -19.88 16.40
C GLU A 696 13.50 -20.87 16.68
N THR A 697 14.69 -20.60 16.14
CA THR A 697 15.88 -21.43 16.40
C THR A 697 16.30 -21.36 17.88
N ILE A 698 16.22 -20.18 18.51
CA ILE A 698 16.49 -20.03 19.94
C ILE A 698 15.51 -20.86 20.77
N TRP A 699 14.23 -20.85 20.46
CA TRP A 699 13.24 -21.65 21.17
C TRP A 699 13.53 -23.14 21.01
N ILE A 700 13.77 -23.61 19.79
CA ILE A 700 14.15 -25.01 19.53
C ILE A 700 15.38 -25.41 20.34
N GLN A 701 16.45 -24.61 20.32
CA GLN A 701 17.67 -24.92 21.07
C GLN A 701 17.44 -24.87 22.59
N THR A 702 16.58 -23.97 23.08
CA THR A 702 16.26 -23.87 24.51
C THR A 702 15.46 -25.07 24.98
N ASP A 703 14.52 -25.56 24.16
CA ASP A 703 13.69 -26.71 24.48
C ASP A 703 14.48 -28.03 24.44
N LEU A 704 15.57 -28.09 23.64
CA LEU A 704 16.43 -29.27 23.50
C LEU A 704 17.67 -29.26 24.42
N ALA A 705 18.09 -28.10 24.92
CA ALA A 705 19.35 -27.97 25.67
C ALA A 705 19.27 -28.57 27.08
N SER A 706 20.32 -29.29 27.49
CA SER A 706 20.50 -29.85 28.83
C SER A 706 21.51 -29.06 29.70
N GLY A 707 22.09 -27.96 29.19
CA GLY A 707 23.13 -27.18 29.87
C GLY A 707 23.02 -25.67 29.65
N TYR A 708 23.66 -24.89 30.52
CA TYR A 708 23.68 -23.42 30.48
C TYR A 708 24.76 -22.91 29.51
N LEU A 709 24.35 -22.27 28.41
CA LEU A 709 25.23 -21.44 27.59
C LEU A 709 25.09 -19.98 28.00
N ASP A 710 26.23 -19.29 28.05
CA ASP A 710 26.26 -17.83 28.11
C ASP A 710 25.37 -17.21 27.02
N TYR A 711 24.64 -16.14 27.35
CA TYR A 711 23.71 -15.46 26.45
C TYR A 711 24.39 -14.88 25.21
N VAL A 712 25.53 -14.21 25.35
CA VAL A 712 26.26 -13.62 24.20
C VAL A 712 26.80 -14.73 23.31
N HIS A 713 27.39 -15.77 23.92
CA HIS A 713 27.86 -16.93 23.17
C HIS A 713 26.72 -17.68 22.47
N LYS A 714 25.58 -17.88 23.13
CA LYS A 714 24.37 -18.52 22.58
C LYS A 714 23.85 -17.76 21.36
N LEU A 715 23.69 -16.44 21.47
CA LEU A 715 23.32 -15.60 20.33
C LEU A 715 24.36 -15.71 19.21
N GLY A 716 25.65 -15.68 19.55
CA GLY A 716 26.76 -15.86 18.63
C GLY A 716 26.65 -17.12 17.77
N VAL A 717 26.48 -18.27 18.42
CA VAL A 717 26.38 -19.59 17.78
C VAL A 717 25.11 -19.69 16.93
N ILE A 718 23.95 -19.25 17.45
CA ILE A 718 22.68 -19.37 16.74
C ILE A 718 22.62 -18.44 15.52
N ILE A 719 23.07 -17.19 15.67
CA ILE A 719 23.11 -16.24 14.56
C ILE A 719 24.07 -16.73 13.47
N SER A 720 25.25 -17.22 13.86
CA SER A 720 26.26 -17.71 12.90
C SER A 720 25.83 -19.02 12.20
N SER A 721 25.05 -19.87 12.86
CA SER A 721 24.57 -21.13 12.28
C SER A 721 23.34 -20.95 11.39
N THR A 722 22.53 -19.93 11.64
CA THR A 722 21.30 -19.66 10.86
C THR A 722 21.55 -18.83 9.60
N GLN A 723 22.71 -18.16 9.48
CA GLN A 723 22.99 -17.16 8.45
C GLN A 723 24.39 -17.31 7.84
N LYS A 724 24.45 -17.38 6.50
CA LYS A 724 25.72 -17.46 5.74
C LYS A 724 26.44 -16.12 5.61
N SER A 725 25.77 -15.02 5.89
CA SER A 725 26.24 -13.64 5.80
C SER A 725 25.81 -12.87 7.05
N VAL A 726 26.46 -11.73 7.34
CA VAL A 726 26.05 -10.85 8.45
C VAL A 726 24.57 -10.48 8.31
N PRO A 727 23.69 -10.89 9.25
CA PRO A 727 22.26 -10.60 9.17
C PRO A 727 21.97 -9.12 9.40
N ALA A 728 20.92 -8.62 8.77
CA ALA A 728 20.40 -7.28 9.02
C ALA A 728 19.23 -7.35 10.00
N PHE A 729 19.38 -6.69 11.17
CA PHE A 729 18.30 -6.50 12.15
C PHE A 729 17.72 -5.07 12.12
N ILE A 730 17.85 -4.38 10.98
CA ILE A 730 17.44 -2.98 10.78
C ILE A 730 16.03 -2.78 10.24
#